data_AF-A0A956XWG3-F1
#
_entry.id   AF-A0A956XWG3-F1
#
_cell.length_a   1.000
_cell.length_b   1.000
_cell.length_c   1.000
_cell.angle_alpha   90.00
_cell.angle_beta   90.00
_cell.angle_gamma   90.00
#
_symmetry.space_group_name_H-M   'P 1'
#
loop_
_entity.id
_entity.type
_entity.pdbx_description
1 polymer ?
#
loop_
_entity_poly.entity_id
_entity_poly.type
_entity_poly.pdbx_seq_one_letter_code
_entity_poly.pdbx_strand_id
1 'polypeptide(L)'
;MTDSSISHALVLPDRDFNSWLQVVRPYTDAFERVAIVRSPAGNDLNRYRNVSAVTAPLTWYQDDPLRHIRRVYPMVVRVDLVQAKTPQQLSGLLANRIAKTDRYGEQTGEASHIYDRFVLDWPTVHRPIEIVTPFYTNNNPMPPGLGIRSAPGAMVTAAANGTVTRQWGASTSDSLGLGQYVQVTTIHQGQTFIVTYAGLRKISVPLNTQVKLGDALGEAADEQFHVIVQQLGNGMSGYKLPDIIDPTSLVYVQDLRVRPIDTGLRVRTLPTTDGIILGQINPWDSIEPMEPHGRSLAKLGKESKWLRVKMPDSREGYCAAWYLEGFTKDDLYIFPGVNPVGVNLDARHPLGVPDPSRLGGMGWVRLGYNVSNDIGEEDIDAAFRRYLPQVEKYKRAGYHVILATSHQTYGEGKREYWPWSDLTDQQWQTLIGRFADMMRSIARQWAGRGLVDVWQVWNEQDAPRGAMASVPVPVNHYVSMLTQVTRAIRSSDGDVRIITGGHTGGPVFGAQYARETIAALPSDVRLDGIALHPYGRGPVPGERYTVFGHIDDSIQSYSQILPDKPLWLTEWGVLDRPDDPAQDIANYATHFISYLKARYPGRIAAMLWYAWAQGMHNGYGLVDRQGNPRPPLTERFLLA
;
A
#
# COMPACT_ATOMS: atom_id res chain seq x y z
N MET A 1 -13.32 -9.20 -14.07
CA MET A 1 -13.17 -7.78 -14.38
C MET A 1 -13.39 -7.01 -13.08
N THR A 2 -12.31 -6.77 -12.34
CA THR A 2 -12.33 -6.07 -11.06
C THR A 2 -12.20 -4.57 -11.33
N ASP A 3 -13.30 -3.94 -11.72
CA ASP A 3 -13.40 -2.49 -11.92
C ASP A 3 -13.72 -1.77 -10.60
N SER A 4 -13.15 -2.26 -9.49
CA SER A 4 -13.52 -1.90 -8.11
C SER A 4 -12.89 -0.60 -7.62
N SER A 5 -12.10 0.11 -8.45
CA SER A 5 -11.35 1.33 -8.08
C SER A 5 -11.97 2.64 -8.60
N ILE A 6 -13.00 2.61 -9.45
CA ILE A 6 -13.47 3.85 -10.08
C ILE A 6 -14.27 4.75 -9.11
N SER A 7 -13.82 6.01 -8.98
CA SER A 7 -14.59 7.10 -8.36
C SER A 7 -15.64 7.62 -9.35
N HIS A 8 -16.94 7.36 -9.08
CA HIS A 8 -18.07 7.69 -9.96
C HIS A 8 -19.16 8.52 -9.25
N ALA A 9 -19.53 9.66 -9.83
CA ALA A 9 -20.70 10.43 -9.42
C ALA A 9 -21.83 10.37 -10.46
N LEU A 10 -23.06 10.24 -9.98
CA LEU A 10 -24.28 10.46 -10.76
C LEU A 10 -24.95 11.74 -10.29
N VAL A 11 -24.97 12.75 -11.16
CA VAL A 11 -25.42 14.10 -10.85
C VAL A 11 -26.89 14.26 -11.22
N LEU A 12 -27.71 14.60 -10.23
CA LEU A 12 -29.16 14.78 -10.36
C LEU A 12 -29.55 16.26 -10.19
N PRO A 13 -30.65 16.71 -10.80
CA PRO A 13 -31.18 18.06 -10.59
C PRO A 13 -31.58 18.30 -9.14
N ASP A 14 -31.46 19.56 -8.69
CA ASP A 14 -31.89 19.97 -7.36
C ASP A 14 -33.42 20.01 -7.22
N ARG A 15 -34.09 20.40 -8.30
CA ARG A 15 -35.54 20.49 -8.38
C ARG A 15 -36.16 19.10 -8.40
N ASP A 16 -37.11 18.86 -7.49
CA ASP A 16 -37.80 17.57 -7.35
C ASP A 16 -36.83 16.40 -7.08
N PHE A 17 -35.73 16.68 -6.38
CA PHE A 17 -34.63 15.73 -6.16
C PHE A 17 -35.08 14.37 -5.62
N ASN A 18 -36.10 14.32 -4.76
CA ASN A 18 -36.60 13.06 -4.20
C ASN A 18 -37.15 12.11 -5.28
N SER A 19 -37.85 12.65 -6.29
CA SER A 19 -38.38 11.85 -7.40
C SER A 19 -37.24 11.30 -8.27
N TRP A 20 -36.19 12.10 -8.51
CA TRP A 20 -34.99 11.66 -9.22
C TRP A 20 -34.19 10.63 -8.42
N LEU A 21 -34.04 10.84 -7.12
CA LEU A 21 -33.34 9.91 -6.22
C LEU A 21 -34.06 8.57 -6.19
N GLN A 22 -35.40 8.55 -6.13
CA GLN A 22 -36.19 7.33 -6.09
C GLN A 22 -35.93 6.43 -7.31
N VAL A 23 -35.91 7.00 -8.52
CA VAL A 23 -35.72 6.23 -9.76
C VAL A 23 -34.29 5.75 -9.98
N VAL A 24 -33.33 6.32 -9.26
CA VAL A 24 -31.91 5.98 -9.36
C VAL A 24 -31.50 4.86 -8.39
N ARG A 25 -32.28 4.61 -7.32
CA ARG A 25 -31.95 3.56 -6.33
C ARG A 25 -31.64 2.19 -6.94
N PRO A 26 -32.44 1.66 -7.90
CA PRO A 26 -32.12 0.37 -8.50
C PRO A 26 -30.75 0.36 -9.20
N TYR A 27 -30.31 1.49 -9.74
CA TYR A 27 -29.01 1.63 -10.39
C TYR A 27 -27.87 1.66 -9.37
N THR A 28 -28.03 2.37 -8.25
CA THR A 28 -27.03 2.37 -7.16
C THR A 28 -26.96 1.04 -6.43
N ASP A 29 -28.05 0.27 -6.42
CA ASP A 29 -28.08 -1.09 -5.87
C ASP A 29 -27.39 -2.09 -6.81
N ALA A 30 -27.53 -1.89 -8.13
CA ALA A 30 -26.91 -2.75 -9.15
C ALA A 30 -25.41 -2.45 -9.38
N PHE A 31 -24.97 -1.20 -9.20
CA PHE A 31 -23.60 -0.78 -9.42
C PHE A 31 -22.99 -0.17 -8.16
N GLU A 32 -21.98 -0.85 -7.61
CA GLU A 32 -21.28 -0.38 -6.40
C GLU A 32 -20.55 0.95 -6.62
N ARG A 33 -20.41 1.72 -5.52
CA ARG A 33 -19.59 2.95 -5.42
C ARG A 33 -20.05 4.11 -6.32
N VAL A 34 -21.36 4.23 -6.57
CA VAL A 34 -21.97 5.38 -7.24
C VAL A 34 -22.36 6.43 -6.20
N ALA A 35 -21.72 7.60 -6.23
CA ALA A 35 -22.09 8.72 -5.38
C ALA A 35 -23.21 9.55 -6.04
N ILE A 36 -24.32 9.74 -5.34
CA ILE A 36 -25.38 10.65 -5.81
C ILE A 36 -25.01 12.08 -5.43
N VAL A 37 -24.87 12.93 -6.45
CA VAL A 37 -24.56 14.34 -6.27
C VAL A 37 -25.78 15.17 -6.65
N ARG A 38 -26.24 15.98 -5.71
CA ARG A 38 -27.40 16.87 -5.88
C ARG A 38 -26.93 18.20 -6.44
N SER A 39 -27.14 18.43 -7.73
CA SER A 39 -26.67 19.60 -8.50
C SER A 39 -25.14 19.81 -8.43
N PRO A 40 -24.51 20.31 -9.50
CA PRO A 40 -23.11 20.72 -9.43
C PRO A 40 -22.90 21.96 -8.55
N ALA A 41 -23.94 22.76 -8.29
CA ALA A 41 -23.82 23.99 -7.51
C ALA A 41 -23.40 23.70 -6.05
N GLY A 42 -22.20 24.15 -5.67
CA GLY A 42 -21.64 23.92 -4.33
C GLY A 42 -21.01 22.54 -4.12
N ASN A 43 -21.09 21.63 -5.09
CA ASN A 43 -20.43 20.33 -5.05
C ASN A 43 -19.17 20.33 -5.93
N ASP A 44 -18.04 19.90 -5.36
CA ASP A 44 -16.82 19.71 -6.13
C ASP A 44 -16.80 18.33 -6.79
N LEU A 45 -16.99 18.30 -8.13
CA LEU A 45 -16.91 17.05 -8.89
C LEU A 45 -15.47 16.62 -9.17
N ASN A 46 -14.45 17.43 -8.86
CA ASN A 46 -13.05 17.08 -9.14
C ASN A 46 -12.55 15.85 -8.39
N ARG A 47 -13.27 15.39 -7.38
CA ARG A 47 -12.98 14.14 -6.67
C ARG A 47 -13.45 12.87 -7.38
N TYR A 48 -14.22 13.02 -8.45
CA TYR A 48 -14.71 11.91 -9.26
C TYR A 48 -13.98 11.86 -10.60
N ARG A 49 -13.47 10.67 -10.94
CA ARG A 49 -12.89 10.44 -12.26
C ARG A 49 -13.98 10.44 -13.33
N ASN A 50 -15.08 9.78 -13.01
CA ASN A 50 -16.19 9.53 -13.92
C ASN A 50 -17.45 10.21 -13.40
N VAL A 51 -18.15 10.93 -14.28
CA VAL A 51 -19.42 11.60 -13.94
C VAL A 51 -20.49 11.20 -14.94
N SER A 52 -21.56 10.60 -14.45
CA SER A 52 -22.82 10.48 -15.18
C SER A 52 -23.63 11.75 -14.95
N ALA A 53 -23.79 12.56 -15.99
CA ALA A 53 -24.40 13.86 -15.96
C ALA A 53 -25.79 13.80 -16.60
N VAL A 54 -26.84 13.87 -15.77
CA VAL A 54 -28.22 13.89 -16.26
C VAL A 54 -28.54 15.24 -16.89
N THR A 55 -29.05 15.25 -18.13
CA THR A 55 -29.33 16.47 -18.91
C THR A 55 -30.62 17.20 -18.48
N ALA A 56 -31.03 17.08 -17.23
CA ALA A 56 -32.26 17.69 -16.74
C ALA A 56 -32.18 19.23 -16.80
N PRO A 57 -33.24 19.94 -17.24
CA PRO A 57 -33.21 21.39 -17.37
C PRO A 57 -32.87 22.11 -16.04
N LEU A 58 -32.20 23.26 -16.14
CA LEU A 58 -31.77 24.13 -15.05
C LEU A 58 -30.78 23.50 -14.06
N THR A 59 -30.12 22.41 -14.45
CA THR A 59 -29.12 21.72 -13.61
C THR A 59 -27.70 22.19 -13.88
N TRP A 60 -27.38 22.45 -15.15
CA TRP A 60 -26.03 22.76 -15.62
C TRP A 60 -25.98 24.18 -16.15
N TYR A 61 -24.78 24.76 -16.17
CA TYR A 61 -24.57 26.06 -16.78
C TYR A 61 -25.04 26.03 -18.24
N GLN A 62 -26.03 26.87 -18.57
CA GLN A 62 -26.68 26.92 -19.89
C GLN A 62 -27.26 25.58 -20.37
N ASP A 63 -27.65 24.69 -19.45
CA ASP A 63 -28.17 23.35 -19.76
C ASP A 63 -27.23 22.47 -20.61
N ASP A 64 -25.92 22.75 -20.53
CA ASP A 64 -24.87 21.98 -21.21
C ASP A 64 -23.95 21.33 -20.17
N PRO A 65 -24.23 20.07 -19.77
CA PRO A 65 -23.43 19.37 -18.77
C PRO A 65 -21.97 19.20 -19.20
N LEU A 66 -21.74 18.84 -20.47
CA LEU A 66 -20.40 18.56 -20.96
C LEU A 66 -19.55 19.83 -20.92
N ARG A 67 -20.05 20.94 -21.46
CA ARG A 67 -19.34 22.23 -21.44
C ARG A 67 -19.14 22.74 -20.02
N HIS A 68 -20.15 22.60 -19.15
CA HIS A 68 -20.04 22.99 -17.75
C HIS A 68 -18.93 22.18 -17.05
N ILE A 69 -18.94 20.85 -17.20
CA ILE A 69 -17.96 19.97 -16.56
C ILE A 69 -16.54 20.25 -17.08
N ARG A 70 -16.37 20.37 -18.40
CA ARG A 70 -15.04 20.63 -18.98
C ARG A 70 -14.45 21.97 -18.55
N ARG A 71 -15.30 22.96 -18.27
CA ARG A 71 -14.88 24.28 -17.78
C ARG A 71 -14.52 24.30 -16.30
N VAL A 72 -15.29 23.62 -15.45
CA VAL A 72 -15.23 23.81 -13.99
C VAL A 72 -14.49 22.68 -13.27
N TYR A 73 -14.57 21.45 -13.78
CA TYR A 73 -14.05 20.27 -13.12
C TYR A 73 -12.97 19.58 -13.97
N PRO A 74 -11.73 20.11 -13.98
CA PRO A 74 -10.64 19.58 -14.77
C PRO A 74 -10.25 18.13 -14.43
N MET A 75 -10.63 17.61 -13.26
CA MET A 75 -10.32 16.25 -12.84
C MET A 75 -11.34 15.20 -13.28
N VAL A 76 -12.48 15.63 -13.82
CA VAL A 76 -13.43 14.71 -14.43
C VAL A 76 -12.89 14.29 -15.80
N VAL A 77 -12.42 13.05 -15.87
CA VAL A 77 -11.87 12.43 -17.08
C VAL A 77 -13.01 12.03 -17.99
N ARG A 78 -13.91 11.18 -17.48
CA ARG A 78 -15.06 10.63 -18.21
C ARG A 78 -16.33 11.39 -17.87
N VAL A 79 -17.02 11.87 -18.90
CA VAL A 79 -18.39 12.37 -18.80
C VAL A 79 -19.31 11.43 -19.56
N ASP A 80 -20.25 10.82 -18.87
CA ASP A 80 -21.35 10.03 -19.41
C ASP A 80 -22.62 10.90 -19.38
N LEU A 81 -23.09 11.36 -20.54
CA LEU A 81 -24.29 12.19 -20.66
C LEU A 81 -25.54 11.33 -20.68
N VAL A 82 -26.31 11.37 -19.59
CA VAL A 82 -27.57 10.64 -19.51
C VAL A 82 -28.72 11.54 -19.96
N GLN A 83 -29.23 11.31 -21.17
CA GLN A 83 -30.23 12.16 -21.82
C GLN A 83 -31.65 11.99 -21.23
N ALA A 84 -31.85 12.47 -20.00
CA ALA A 84 -33.14 12.45 -19.33
C ALA A 84 -33.55 13.86 -18.86
N LYS A 85 -34.79 14.25 -19.19
CA LYS A 85 -35.43 15.50 -18.75
C LYS A 85 -36.42 15.28 -17.60
N THR A 86 -36.86 14.03 -17.38
CA THR A 86 -37.77 13.65 -16.29
C THR A 86 -37.28 12.41 -15.55
N PRO A 87 -37.73 12.17 -14.29
CA PRO A 87 -37.40 10.95 -13.56
C PRO A 87 -37.79 9.67 -14.30
N GLN A 88 -38.93 9.66 -15.00
CA GLN A 88 -39.40 8.49 -15.74
C GLN A 88 -38.48 8.16 -16.93
N GLN A 89 -37.97 9.17 -17.63
CA GLN A 89 -36.98 8.97 -18.70
C GLN A 89 -35.68 8.39 -18.14
N LEU A 90 -35.20 8.93 -17.02
CA LEU A 90 -33.99 8.43 -16.37
C LEU A 90 -34.18 6.97 -15.92
N SER A 91 -35.33 6.65 -15.32
CA SER A 91 -35.65 5.29 -14.90
C SER A 91 -35.55 4.29 -16.06
N GLY A 92 -36.11 4.63 -17.23
CA GLY A 92 -36.04 3.77 -18.42
C GLY A 92 -34.61 3.55 -18.93
N LEU A 93 -33.80 4.61 -18.98
CA LEU A 93 -32.38 4.52 -19.39
C LEU A 93 -31.57 3.66 -18.41
N LEU A 94 -31.70 3.92 -17.11
CA LEU A 94 -30.97 3.18 -16.10
C LEU A 94 -31.43 1.71 -16.00
N ALA A 95 -32.72 1.43 -16.20
CA ALA A 95 -33.22 0.05 -16.25
C ALA A 95 -32.59 -0.76 -17.40
N ASN A 96 -32.43 -0.15 -18.58
CA ASN A 96 -31.73 -0.78 -19.71
C ASN A 96 -30.25 -1.06 -19.39
N ARG A 97 -29.57 -0.09 -18.76
CA ARG A 97 -28.18 -0.24 -18.31
C ARG A 97 -28.02 -1.36 -17.27
N ILE A 98 -28.91 -1.43 -16.29
CA ILE A 98 -28.94 -2.51 -15.28
C ILE A 98 -29.13 -3.87 -15.96
N ALA A 99 -30.11 -3.98 -16.87
CA ALA A 99 -30.41 -5.24 -17.55
C ALA A 99 -29.23 -5.78 -18.39
N LYS A 100 -28.35 -4.89 -18.86
CA LYS A 100 -27.14 -5.22 -19.63
C LYS A 100 -25.86 -5.30 -18.78
N THR A 101 -25.94 -5.03 -17.48
CA THR A 101 -24.76 -4.86 -16.61
C THR A 101 -23.78 -3.80 -17.16
N ASP A 102 -24.34 -2.75 -17.76
CA ASP A 102 -23.61 -1.73 -18.50
C ASP A 102 -23.67 -0.39 -17.77
N ARG A 103 -22.74 -0.19 -16.83
CA ARG A 103 -22.69 0.96 -15.92
C ARG A 103 -22.85 2.29 -16.68
N TYR A 104 -22.10 2.50 -17.76
CA TYR A 104 -22.02 3.79 -18.45
C TYR A 104 -22.83 3.85 -19.75
N GLY A 105 -23.55 2.79 -20.14
CA GLY A 105 -24.32 2.77 -21.37
C GLY A 105 -23.51 2.46 -22.63
N GLU A 106 -22.27 1.94 -22.50
CA GLU A 106 -21.35 1.63 -23.62
C GLU A 106 -21.92 0.59 -24.61
N GLN A 107 -22.80 -0.30 -24.13
CA GLN A 107 -23.43 -1.40 -24.85
C GLN A 107 -24.92 -1.16 -25.15
N THR A 108 -25.45 -0.02 -24.72
CA THR A 108 -26.86 0.32 -24.91
C THR A 108 -27.17 0.88 -26.30
N GLY A 109 -26.14 1.31 -27.05
CA GLY A 109 -26.32 1.98 -28.35
C GLY A 109 -26.84 3.42 -28.20
N GLU A 110 -26.77 4.00 -27.00
CA GLU A 110 -27.01 5.42 -26.77
C GLU A 110 -26.10 6.25 -27.72
N ALA A 111 -26.66 7.28 -28.37
CA ALA A 111 -25.90 8.19 -29.23
C ALA A 111 -24.73 8.81 -28.45
N SER A 112 -23.74 9.41 -29.13
CA SER A 112 -22.51 9.96 -28.51
C SER A 112 -22.78 10.62 -27.15
N HIS A 113 -22.45 9.89 -26.08
CA HIS A 113 -22.78 10.25 -24.69
C HIS A 113 -21.56 10.11 -23.78
N ILE A 114 -20.57 9.30 -24.16
CA ILE A 114 -19.31 9.16 -23.43
C ILE A 114 -18.27 10.07 -24.04
N TYR A 115 -17.79 10.99 -23.21
CA TYR A 115 -16.75 11.93 -23.56
C TYR A 115 -15.60 11.76 -22.58
N ASP A 116 -14.53 11.12 -23.04
CA ASP A 116 -13.30 10.98 -22.28
C ASP A 116 -12.35 12.14 -22.59
N ARG A 117 -11.60 12.57 -21.57
CA ARG A 117 -10.47 13.48 -21.73
C ARG A 117 -9.23 12.66 -22.03
N PHE A 118 -8.36 13.16 -22.90
CA PHE A 118 -7.01 12.61 -23.00
C PHE A 118 -6.24 12.91 -21.71
N VAL A 119 -5.80 11.87 -21.02
CA VAL A 119 -5.02 11.95 -19.79
C VAL A 119 -3.84 11.01 -19.88
N LEU A 120 -2.83 11.28 -19.06
CA LEU A 120 -1.64 10.46 -18.89
C LEU A 120 -1.69 9.83 -17.51
N ASP A 121 -1.66 8.50 -17.46
CA ASP A 121 -1.46 7.78 -16.21
C ASP A 121 0.00 7.92 -15.73
N TRP A 122 0.25 7.53 -14.48
CA TRP A 122 1.59 7.56 -13.90
C TRP A 122 2.47 6.47 -14.55
N PRO A 123 3.54 6.83 -15.30
CA PRO A 123 4.24 5.89 -16.17
C PRO A 123 5.29 5.04 -15.47
N THR A 124 5.20 4.84 -14.15
CA THR A 124 6.13 4.00 -13.39
C THR A 124 5.51 3.51 -12.08
N VAL A 125 5.96 2.35 -11.61
CA VAL A 125 5.67 1.86 -10.25
C VAL A 125 6.64 2.42 -9.21
N HIS A 126 7.67 3.17 -9.62
CA HIS A 126 8.61 3.80 -8.69
C HIS A 126 7.89 4.79 -7.75
N ARG A 127 8.35 4.84 -6.50
CA ARG A 127 7.77 5.67 -5.43
C ARG A 127 8.85 6.41 -4.63
N PRO A 128 8.54 7.58 -4.06
CA PRO A 128 7.24 8.26 -4.03
C PRO A 128 6.79 8.79 -5.41
N ILE A 129 5.49 9.07 -5.58
CA ILE A 129 4.95 9.70 -6.79
C ILE A 129 5.38 11.16 -6.79
N GLU A 130 6.32 11.52 -7.65
CA GLU A 130 6.90 12.86 -7.64
C GLU A 130 7.26 13.36 -9.04
N ILE A 131 6.94 14.64 -9.29
CA ILE A 131 7.47 15.42 -10.40
C ILE A 131 8.71 16.16 -9.86
N VAL A 132 9.89 15.66 -10.23
CA VAL A 132 11.18 16.22 -9.80
C VAL A 132 11.44 17.53 -10.54
N THR A 133 11.29 17.50 -11.87
CA THR A 133 11.43 18.67 -12.76
C THR A 133 10.05 19.06 -13.30
N PRO A 134 9.45 20.17 -12.81
CA PRO A 134 8.21 20.70 -13.38
C PRO A 134 8.39 21.15 -14.83
N PHE A 135 7.28 21.28 -15.55
CA PHE A 135 7.31 21.89 -16.87
C PHE A 135 7.60 23.40 -16.76
N TYR A 136 8.59 23.89 -17.51
CA TYR A 136 8.83 25.32 -17.67
C TYR A 136 9.27 25.62 -19.10
N THR A 137 8.68 26.66 -19.68
CA THR A 137 9.13 27.19 -20.97
C THR A 137 10.44 27.92 -20.77
N ASN A 138 11.41 27.64 -21.64
CA ASN A 138 12.70 28.33 -21.65
C ASN A 138 13.12 28.62 -23.10
N ASN A 139 14.20 29.39 -23.26
CA ASN A 139 14.79 29.71 -24.56
C ASN A 139 15.78 28.63 -25.06
N ASN A 140 15.86 27.47 -24.39
CA ASN A 140 16.72 26.36 -24.82
C ASN A 140 16.01 25.57 -25.93
N PRO A 141 16.69 25.23 -27.03
CA PRO A 141 16.10 24.40 -28.09
C PRO A 141 15.73 22.97 -27.64
N MET A 142 16.18 22.51 -26.47
CA MET A 142 15.79 21.20 -25.91
C MET A 142 14.30 21.18 -25.52
N PRO A 143 13.52 20.17 -25.95
CA PRO A 143 12.09 20.11 -25.66
C PRO A 143 11.80 20.06 -24.16
N PRO A 144 10.93 20.94 -23.61
CA PRO A 144 10.54 20.89 -22.22
C PRO A 144 9.60 19.70 -21.96
N GLY A 145 9.68 19.14 -20.76
CA GLY A 145 8.85 18.02 -20.32
C GLY A 145 8.80 17.92 -18.80
N LEU A 146 8.05 16.94 -18.29
CA LEU A 146 8.04 16.62 -16.86
C LEU A 146 9.15 15.63 -16.55
N GLY A 147 10.02 15.96 -15.60
CA GLY A 147 10.94 15.01 -14.99
C GLY A 147 10.21 14.21 -13.90
N ILE A 148 10.09 12.91 -14.10
CA ILE A 148 9.42 11.97 -13.19
C ILE A 148 10.47 11.23 -12.38
N ARG A 149 10.32 11.21 -11.05
CA ARG A 149 11.23 10.49 -10.15
C ARG A 149 11.27 9.00 -10.50
N SER A 150 12.47 8.44 -10.51
CA SER A 150 12.72 7.03 -10.80
C SER A 150 13.97 6.54 -10.06
N ALA A 151 14.37 5.31 -10.37
CA ALA A 151 15.70 4.79 -10.07
C ALA A 151 16.28 4.14 -11.33
N PRO A 152 17.62 4.11 -11.49
CA PRO A 152 18.25 3.40 -12.60
C PRO A 152 17.79 1.93 -12.66
N GLY A 153 17.12 1.55 -13.75
CA GLY A 153 16.58 0.21 -13.92
C GLY A 153 15.11 0.01 -13.57
N ALA A 154 14.45 1.01 -12.98
CA ALA A 154 13.03 0.94 -12.71
C ALA A 154 12.23 0.92 -14.03
N MET A 155 11.18 0.11 -14.08
CA MET A 155 10.34 -0.02 -15.27
C MET A 155 9.62 1.30 -15.58
N VAL A 156 9.65 1.69 -16.86
CA VAL A 156 8.86 2.77 -17.45
C VAL A 156 7.78 2.15 -18.34
N THR A 157 6.55 2.62 -18.16
CA THR A 157 5.34 2.07 -18.79
C THR A 157 4.61 3.13 -19.61
N ALA A 158 3.77 2.69 -20.54
CA ALA A 158 2.92 3.58 -21.32
C ALA A 158 1.87 4.27 -20.43
N ALA A 159 1.89 5.59 -20.40
CA ALA A 159 0.89 6.43 -19.72
C ALA A 159 -0.44 6.53 -20.49
N ALA A 160 -0.48 6.12 -21.75
CA ALA A 160 -1.68 6.16 -22.58
C ALA A 160 -1.65 5.04 -23.63
N ASN A 161 -2.83 4.57 -24.04
CA ASN A 161 -2.98 3.65 -25.15
C ASN A 161 -2.51 4.32 -26.45
N GLY A 162 -1.79 3.59 -27.31
CA GLY A 162 -1.37 4.15 -28.59
C GLY A 162 -0.46 3.22 -29.37
N THR A 163 0.16 3.75 -30.41
CA THR A 163 1.11 3.03 -31.25
C THR A 163 2.52 3.56 -31.02
N VAL A 164 3.51 2.69 -30.86
CA VAL A 164 4.92 3.10 -30.83
C VAL A 164 5.33 3.52 -32.24
N THR A 165 5.45 4.83 -32.47
CA THR A 165 5.75 5.40 -33.80
C THR A 165 7.21 5.79 -33.98
N ARG A 166 7.95 5.90 -32.88
CA ARG A 166 9.40 6.13 -32.90
C ARG A 166 10.04 5.49 -31.68
N GLN A 167 11.25 4.99 -31.85
CA GLN A 167 12.13 4.63 -30.75
C GLN A 167 13.56 5.00 -31.12
N TRP A 168 14.37 5.32 -30.12
CA TRP A 168 15.80 5.53 -30.26
C TRP A 168 16.51 4.78 -29.14
N GLY A 169 17.16 3.66 -29.48
CA GLY A 169 17.88 2.80 -28.53
C GLY A 169 19.40 2.84 -28.68
N ALA A 170 19.93 3.72 -29.53
CA ALA A 170 21.38 3.80 -29.77
C ALA A 170 22.12 4.44 -28.59
N SER A 171 23.41 4.11 -28.44
CA SER A 171 24.30 4.73 -27.45
C SER A 171 24.74 6.15 -27.85
N THR A 172 24.55 6.53 -29.11
CA THR A 172 24.79 7.89 -29.62
C THR A 172 23.51 8.73 -29.50
N SER A 173 23.64 10.02 -29.20
CA SER A 173 22.50 10.93 -29.18
C SER A 173 21.98 11.18 -30.60
N ASP A 174 20.66 11.21 -30.77
CA ASP A 174 20.06 11.69 -32.02
C ASP A 174 20.03 13.22 -32.08
N SER A 175 19.44 13.77 -33.15
CA SER A 175 19.29 15.21 -33.34
C SER A 175 18.42 15.88 -32.27
N LEU A 176 17.55 15.15 -31.56
CA LEU A 176 16.69 15.67 -30.50
C LEU A 176 17.47 15.93 -29.21
N GLY A 177 18.52 15.16 -28.94
CA GLY A 177 19.32 15.32 -27.72
C GLY A 177 18.66 14.73 -26.47
N LEU A 178 17.73 13.80 -26.63
CA LEU A 178 16.90 13.25 -25.54
C LEU A 178 17.47 11.95 -24.91
N GLY A 179 18.64 11.48 -25.38
CA GLY A 179 19.14 10.15 -25.03
C GLY A 179 18.30 9.05 -25.68
N GLN A 180 18.18 7.89 -25.04
CA GLN A 180 17.27 6.84 -25.50
C GLN A 180 15.83 7.17 -25.13
N TYR A 181 14.90 6.95 -26.06
CA TYR A 181 13.48 7.27 -25.86
C TYR A 181 12.54 6.41 -26.70
N VAL A 182 11.27 6.41 -26.29
CA VAL A 182 10.14 5.84 -27.03
C VAL A 182 9.09 6.93 -27.25
N GLN A 183 8.48 6.99 -28.44
CA GLN A 183 7.31 7.82 -28.72
C GLN A 183 6.09 6.95 -28.96
N VAL A 184 5.03 7.22 -28.18
CA VAL A 184 3.72 6.61 -28.34
C VAL A 184 2.77 7.66 -28.91
N THR A 185 2.18 7.37 -30.07
CA THR A 185 1.18 8.24 -30.70
C THR A 185 -0.23 7.72 -30.40
N THR A 186 -1.08 8.62 -29.94
CA THR A 186 -2.48 8.36 -29.61
C THR A 186 -3.37 9.30 -30.40
N ILE A 187 -4.40 8.76 -31.06
CA ILE A 187 -5.46 9.57 -31.67
C ILE A 187 -6.64 9.56 -30.70
N HIS A 188 -6.95 10.70 -30.10
CA HIS A 188 -8.05 10.87 -29.16
C HIS A 188 -9.03 11.91 -29.69
N GLN A 189 -10.26 11.49 -29.99
CA GLN A 189 -11.32 12.36 -30.52
C GLN A 189 -10.87 13.19 -31.74
N GLY A 190 -10.11 12.58 -32.66
CA GLY A 190 -9.59 13.23 -33.87
C GLY A 190 -8.36 14.11 -33.64
N GLN A 191 -7.95 14.34 -32.39
CA GLN A 191 -6.69 15.01 -32.06
C GLN A 191 -5.56 14.00 -31.89
N THR A 192 -4.42 14.25 -32.55
CA THR A 192 -3.21 13.45 -32.38
C THR A 192 -2.37 13.99 -31.23
N PHE A 193 -2.03 13.10 -30.29
CA PHE A 193 -1.07 13.32 -29.21
C PHE A 193 0.13 12.42 -29.41
N ILE A 194 1.33 12.93 -29.15
CA ILE A 194 2.57 12.15 -29.13
C ILE A 194 3.18 12.28 -27.75
N VAL A 195 3.33 11.16 -27.04
CA VAL A 195 3.97 11.09 -25.73
C VAL A 195 5.36 10.50 -25.90
N THR A 196 6.38 11.28 -25.59
CA THR A 196 7.79 10.87 -25.62
C THR A 196 8.27 10.56 -24.21
N TYR A 197 8.78 9.35 -24.01
CA TYR A 197 9.41 8.87 -22.78
C TYR A 197 10.92 8.85 -23.00
N ALA A 198 11.64 9.82 -22.44
CA ALA A 198 13.06 10.05 -22.67
C ALA A 198 13.92 9.79 -21.43
N GLY A 199 15.20 9.46 -21.61
CA GLY A 199 16.08 9.03 -20.52
C GLY A 199 15.91 7.57 -20.16
N LEU A 200 15.69 6.72 -21.17
CA LEU A 200 15.49 5.28 -21.01
C LEU A 200 16.80 4.48 -21.17
N ARG A 201 16.74 3.20 -20.82
CA ARG A 201 17.68 2.15 -21.19
C ARG A 201 16.91 0.85 -21.44
N LYS A 202 17.52 -0.12 -22.14
CA LYS A 202 16.91 -1.43 -22.42
C LYS A 202 15.45 -1.32 -22.89
N ILE A 203 15.24 -0.53 -23.94
CA ILE A 203 13.92 -0.41 -24.58
C ILE A 203 13.47 -1.82 -24.99
N SER A 204 12.31 -2.24 -24.49
CA SER A 204 11.78 -3.59 -24.66
C SER A 204 10.64 -3.64 -25.69
N VAL A 205 10.08 -2.48 -26.07
CA VAL A 205 8.92 -2.38 -26.95
C VAL A 205 9.33 -2.20 -28.43
N PRO A 206 8.82 -3.01 -29.37
CA PRO A 206 9.12 -2.84 -30.79
C PRO A 206 8.39 -1.65 -31.43
N LEU A 207 9.00 -1.08 -32.49
CA LEU A 207 8.35 -0.08 -33.35
C LEU A 207 7.07 -0.64 -34.01
N ASN A 208 6.08 0.23 -34.24
CA ASN A 208 4.77 -0.07 -34.82
C ASN A 208 3.87 -0.99 -33.99
N THR A 209 4.21 -1.21 -32.72
CA THR A 209 3.40 -2.03 -31.79
C THR A 209 2.30 -1.18 -31.15
N GLN A 210 1.11 -1.76 -31.00
CA GLN A 210 0.07 -1.18 -30.14
C GLN A 210 0.43 -1.44 -28.68
N VAL A 211 0.46 -0.39 -27.88
CA VAL A 211 0.64 -0.47 -26.43
C VAL A 211 -0.64 -0.02 -25.73
N LYS A 212 -0.95 -0.70 -24.64
CA LYS A 212 -1.97 -0.32 -23.69
C LYS A 212 -1.34 0.41 -22.51
N LEU A 213 -2.15 1.19 -21.82
CA LEU A 213 -1.80 1.80 -20.54
C LEU A 213 -1.21 0.73 -19.59
N GLY A 214 -0.03 1.02 -19.05
CA GLY A 214 0.72 0.11 -18.18
C GLY A 214 1.67 -0.85 -18.90
N ASP A 215 1.63 -0.97 -20.23
CA ASP A 215 2.58 -1.83 -20.96
C ASP A 215 4.02 -1.32 -20.80
N ALA A 216 4.96 -2.24 -20.61
CA ALA A 216 6.38 -1.93 -20.46
C ALA A 216 6.96 -1.32 -21.75
N LEU A 217 7.70 -0.22 -21.60
CA LEU A 217 8.41 0.45 -22.71
C LEU A 217 9.93 0.26 -22.61
N GLY A 218 10.47 0.27 -21.40
CA GLY A 218 11.89 0.13 -21.11
C GLY A 218 12.18 0.39 -19.63
N GLU A 219 13.46 0.54 -19.28
CA GLU A 219 13.90 0.90 -17.93
C GLU A 219 14.32 2.38 -17.89
N ALA A 220 14.20 3.05 -16.75
CA ALA A 220 14.79 4.38 -16.55
C ALA A 220 16.33 4.28 -16.52
N ALA A 221 17.00 5.23 -17.16
CA ALA A 221 18.47 5.28 -17.18
C ALA A 221 19.07 5.81 -15.87
N ASP A 222 18.35 6.70 -15.19
CA ASP A 222 18.82 7.51 -14.07
C ASP A 222 17.74 7.64 -12.97
N GLU A 223 17.98 8.48 -11.96
CA GLU A 223 17.04 8.84 -10.88
C GLU A 223 15.80 9.63 -11.36
N GLN A 224 15.74 9.96 -12.66
CA GLN A 224 14.55 10.48 -13.31
C GLN A 224 14.53 10.13 -14.80
N PHE A 225 13.32 10.11 -15.37
CA PHE A 225 13.10 10.10 -16.81
C PHE A 225 12.13 11.22 -17.18
N HIS A 226 12.06 11.58 -18.45
CA HIS A 226 11.27 12.72 -18.91
C HIS A 226 10.05 12.27 -19.72
N VAL A 227 8.91 12.91 -19.47
CA VAL A 227 7.70 12.80 -20.27
C VAL A 227 7.45 14.12 -20.99
N ILE A 228 7.48 14.08 -22.32
CA ILE A 228 7.26 15.22 -23.20
C ILE A 228 6.01 14.94 -24.03
N VAL A 229 5.13 15.92 -24.18
CA VAL A 229 3.86 15.75 -24.89
C VAL A 229 3.75 16.75 -26.03
N GLN A 230 3.41 16.25 -27.21
CA GLN A 230 3.04 17.06 -28.36
C GLN A 230 1.53 16.90 -28.62
N GLN A 231 0.86 18.00 -28.96
CA GLN A 231 -0.51 18.00 -29.45
C GLN A 231 -0.52 18.64 -30.84
N LEU A 232 -0.50 17.79 -31.87
CA LEU A 232 -0.24 18.24 -33.25
C LEU A 232 -1.20 19.36 -33.69
N GLY A 233 -0.62 20.45 -34.20
CA GLY A 233 -1.32 21.65 -34.64
C GLY A 233 -1.80 22.60 -33.53
N ASN A 234 -1.65 22.26 -32.25
CA ASN A 234 -2.20 23.00 -31.12
C ASN A 234 -1.19 23.26 -29.99
N GLY A 235 0.10 23.08 -30.23
CA GLY A 235 1.15 23.29 -29.22
C GLY A 235 2.15 24.38 -29.56
N MET A 236 3.12 24.56 -28.65
CA MET A 236 4.19 25.55 -28.80
C MET A 236 5.25 25.09 -29.79
N SER A 237 5.73 26.03 -30.60
CA SER A 237 6.84 25.86 -31.53
C SER A 237 8.13 26.49 -30.98
N GLY A 238 9.27 26.27 -31.65
CA GLY A 238 10.57 26.84 -31.26
C GLY A 238 11.53 25.87 -30.56
N TYR A 239 11.08 24.64 -30.31
CA TYR A 239 11.90 23.53 -29.82
C TYR A 239 12.24 22.56 -30.95
N LYS A 240 13.20 21.66 -30.73
CA LYS A 240 13.52 20.58 -31.67
C LYS A 240 12.35 19.63 -31.95
N LEU A 241 11.38 19.57 -31.03
CA LEU A 241 10.08 18.95 -31.25
C LEU A 241 9.01 20.05 -31.36
N PRO A 242 8.18 20.07 -32.42
CA PRO A 242 7.10 21.04 -32.55
C PRO A 242 5.91 20.68 -31.66
N ASP A 243 4.93 21.59 -31.58
CA ASP A 243 3.62 21.34 -30.98
C ASP A 243 3.65 20.87 -29.52
N ILE A 244 4.62 21.34 -28.73
CA ILE A 244 4.79 20.93 -27.32
C ILE A 244 3.72 21.59 -26.44
N ILE A 245 3.11 20.81 -25.54
CA ILE A 245 2.16 21.30 -24.53
C ILE A 245 2.63 20.94 -23.12
N ASP A 246 2.15 21.68 -22.11
CA ASP A 246 2.41 21.38 -20.70
C ASP A 246 1.69 20.10 -20.27
N PRO A 247 2.41 19.00 -19.98
CA PRO A 247 1.79 17.73 -19.59
C PRO A 247 1.13 17.77 -18.20
N THR A 248 1.43 18.78 -17.37
CA THR A 248 0.95 18.88 -15.97
C THR A 248 -0.57 18.77 -15.87
N SER A 249 -1.30 19.32 -16.84
CA SER A 249 -2.77 19.27 -16.87
C SER A 249 -3.36 17.94 -17.35
N LEU A 250 -2.53 17.09 -17.96
CA LEU A 250 -2.91 15.78 -18.49
C LEU A 250 -2.67 14.66 -17.48
N VAL A 251 -1.77 14.85 -16.52
CA VAL A 251 -1.45 13.84 -15.50
C VAL A 251 -2.67 13.54 -14.65
N TYR A 252 -3.09 12.28 -14.65
CA TYR A 252 -4.13 11.74 -13.80
C TYR A 252 -3.66 10.44 -13.15
N VAL A 253 -3.29 10.50 -11.88
CA VAL A 253 -2.95 9.31 -11.09
C VAL A 253 -4.23 8.77 -10.41
N GLN A 254 -4.62 7.54 -10.73
CA GLN A 254 -5.76 6.88 -10.08
C GLN A 254 -5.54 6.78 -8.56
N ASP A 255 -6.56 7.13 -7.78
CA ASP A 255 -6.54 7.09 -6.31
C ASP A 255 -5.36 7.84 -5.65
N LEU A 256 -4.90 8.93 -6.28
CA LEU A 256 -3.86 9.78 -5.72
C LEU A 256 -4.22 10.27 -4.32
N ARG A 257 -3.24 10.20 -3.43
CA ARG A 257 -3.27 10.68 -2.07
C ARG A 257 -1.91 11.29 -1.73
N VAL A 258 -1.90 12.08 -0.67
CA VAL A 258 -0.69 12.67 -0.12
C VAL A 258 -0.61 12.40 1.37
N ARG A 259 0.61 12.39 1.91
CA ARG A 259 0.84 12.29 3.35
C ARG A 259 1.97 13.20 3.77
N PRO A 260 2.00 13.61 5.05
CA PRO A 260 3.17 14.19 5.66
C PRO A 260 4.39 13.26 5.63
N ILE A 261 5.58 13.81 5.45
CA ILE A 261 6.86 13.14 5.68
C ILE A 261 7.34 13.26 7.15
N ASP A 262 6.59 14.03 7.95
CA ASP A 262 6.84 14.25 9.38
C ASP A 262 5.51 14.34 10.15
N THR A 263 5.53 14.21 11.47
CA THR A 263 4.36 14.23 12.36
C THR A 263 3.85 15.65 12.64
N GLY A 264 2.55 15.77 12.95
CA GLY A 264 1.96 17.01 13.42
C GLY A 264 1.89 18.15 12.40
N LEU A 265 1.93 17.85 11.10
CA LEU A 265 1.86 18.85 10.03
C LEU A 265 0.52 19.59 10.11
N ARG A 266 0.58 20.91 10.25
CA ARG A 266 -0.62 21.75 10.44
C ARG A 266 -1.36 21.97 9.12
N VAL A 267 -2.67 21.73 9.14
CA VAL A 267 -3.60 22.14 8.10
C VAL A 267 -4.24 23.47 8.52
N ARG A 268 -4.30 24.43 7.60
CA ARG A 268 -4.68 25.82 7.87
C ARG A 268 -5.80 26.29 6.93
N THR A 269 -6.51 27.33 7.34
CA THR A 269 -7.56 27.97 6.53
C THR A 269 -7.04 28.70 5.29
N LEU A 270 -5.80 29.18 5.32
CA LEU A 270 -5.14 29.92 4.24
C LEU A 270 -3.77 29.29 3.93
N PRO A 271 -3.25 29.44 2.69
CA PRO A 271 -1.93 28.95 2.29
C PRO A 271 -0.80 29.85 2.81
N THR A 272 -0.79 30.10 4.12
CA THR A 272 0.16 30.95 4.84
C THR A 272 0.27 30.48 6.30
N THR A 273 1.39 30.77 6.94
CA THR A 273 1.61 30.53 8.37
C THR A 273 0.67 31.33 9.28
N ASP A 274 0.06 32.41 8.78
CA ASP A 274 -0.87 33.26 9.52
C ASP A 274 -2.31 32.70 9.51
N GLY A 275 -2.59 31.71 8.65
CA GLY A 275 -3.89 31.06 8.60
C GLY A 275 -4.21 30.28 9.88
N ILE A 276 -5.46 30.37 10.34
CA ILE A 276 -5.96 29.62 11.51
C ILE A 276 -5.71 28.12 11.30
N ILE A 277 -5.16 27.46 12.31
CA ILE A 277 -4.92 26.02 12.32
C ILE A 277 -6.28 25.31 12.44
N LEU A 278 -6.62 24.51 11.44
CA LEU A 278 -7.80 23.66 11.43
C LEU A 278 -7.52 22.34 12.15
N GLY A 279 -6.32 21.79 11.99
CA GLY A 279 -5.93 20.53 12.58
C GLY A 279 -4.50 20.16 12.27
N GLN A 280 -4.14 18.94 12.63
CA GLN A 280 -2.85 18.34 12.32
C GLN A 280 -3.04 17.01 11.62
N ILE A 281 -2.16 16.71 10.69
CA ILE A 281 -2.09 15.44 9.95
C ILE A 281 -0.71 14.81 10.17
N ASN A 282 -0.66 13.49 10.11
CA ASN A 282 0.51 12.67 10.39
C ASN A 282 0.83 11.75 9.20
N PRO A 283 2.02 11.13 9.13
CA PRO A 283 2.46 10.32 7.97
C PRO A 283 1.57 9.12 7.63
N TRP A 284 0.75 8.65 8.55
CA TRP A 284 -0.22 7.55 8.32
C TRP A 284 -1.60 8.05 7.87
N ASP A 285 -1.84 9.36 7.88
CA ASP A 285 -3.09 9.91 7.37
C ASP A 285 -3.07 9.91 5.84
N SER A 286 -4.15 9.38 5.25
CA SER A 286 -4.36 9.42 3.81
C SER A 286 -5.13 10.67 3.43
N ILE A 287 -4.43 11.66 2.88
CA ILE A 287 -4.98 12.97 2.59
C ILE A 287 -5.36 13.07 1.11
N GLU A 288 -6.56 13.56 0.82
CA GLU A 288 -7.04 13.77 -0.54
C GLU A 288 -6.56 15.14 -1.05
N PRO A 289 -5.74 15.20 -2.14
CA PRO A 289 -5.39 16.46 -2.76
C PRO A 289 -6.63 17.04 -3.48
N MET A 290 -6.88 18.34 -3.29
CA MET A 290 -8.06 19.04 -3.83
C MET A 290 -7.70 19.90 -5.05
N GLU A 291 -6.60 19.59 -5.72
CA GLU A 291 -6.11 20.28 -6.91
C GLU A 291 -5.81 19.25 -8.02
N PRO A 292 -5.71 19.67 -9.29
CA PRO A 292 -5.38 18.73 -10.36
C PRO A 292 -4.12 17.91 -10.08
N HIS A 293 -4.13 16.60 -10.36
CA HIS A 293 -3.08 15.69 -9.89
C HIS A 293 -1.67 16.15 -10.29
N GLY A 294 -1.42 16.48 -11.56
CA GLY A 294 -0.11 17.01 -11.96
C GLY A 294 0.27 18.32 -11.26
N ARG A 295 -0.68 19.23 -10.99
CA ARG A 295 -0.42 20.47 -10.23
C ARG A 295 -0.10 20.19 -8.77
N SER A 296 -0.80 19.23 -8.16
CA SER A 296 -0.53 18.77 -6.80
C SER A 296 0.89 18.22 -6.73
N LEU A 297 1.23 17.28 -7.61
CA LEU A 297 2.55 16.64 -7.68
C LEU A 297 3.68 17.63 -7.94
N ALA A 298 3.47 18.65 -8.78
CA ALA A 298 4.46 19.70 -9.03
C ALA A 298 4.76 20.60 -7.82
N LYS A 299 3.91 20.58 -6.77
CA LYS A 299 4.11 21.32 -5.52
C LYS A 299 4.75 20.49 -4.41
N LEU A 300 4.62 19.16 -4.45
CA LEU A 300 5.11 18.28 -3.39
C LEU A 300 6.64 18.39 -3.24
N GLY A 301 7.12 18.40 -1.99
CA GLY A 301 8.54 18.54 -1.69
C GLY A 301 9.16 19.90 -2.06
N LYS A 302 8.38 20.88 -2.57
CA LYS A 302 8.90 22.19 -3.00
C LYS A 302 8.67 23.26 -1.95
N GLU A 303 9.74 23.90 -1.50
CA GLU A 303 9.70 24.96 -0.49
C GLU A 303 8.73 26.09 -0.88
N SER A 304 8.10 26.69 0.13
CA SER A 304 7.13 27.78 0.00
C SER A 304 5.86 27.45 -0.81
N LYS A 305 5.67 26.20 -1.25
CA LYS A 305 4.42 25.76 -1.88
C LYS A 305 3.42 25.27 -0.85
N TRP A 306 2.15 25.49 -1.15
CA TRP A 306 1.02 25.04 -0.35
C TRP A 306 0.08 24.22 -1.22
N LEU A 307 -0.45 23.15 -0.62
CA LEU A 307 -1.40 22.27 -1.27
C LEU A 307 -2.75 22.38 -0.58
N ARG A 308 -3.83 22.58 -1.36
CA ARG A 308 -5.18 22.44 -0.86
C ARG A 308 -5.50 20.95 -0.68
N VAL A 309 -5.95 20.59 0.52
CA VAL A 309 -6.16 19.20 0.93
C VAL A 309 -7.50 19.03 1.64
N LYS A 310 -8.01 17.81 1.61
CA LYS A 310 -9.13 17.36 2.44
C LYS A 310 -8.65 16.31 3.43
N MET A 311 -8.84 16.60 4.71
CA MET A 311 -8.47 15.74 5.83
C MET A 311 -9.42 14.54 5.95
N PRO A 312 -9.04 13.47 6.68
CA PRO A 312 -9.89 12.29 6.89
C PRO A 312 -11.25 12.61 7.51
N ASP A 313 -11.31 13.65 8.36
CA ASP A 313 -12.55 14.16 8.97
C ASP A 313 -13.40 15.05 8.02
N SER A 314 -13.06 15.06 6.73
CA SER A 314 -13.72 15.81 5.66
C SER A 314 -13.56 17.33 5.67
N ARG A 315 -12.82 17.91 6.62
CA ARG A 315 -12.50 19.35 6.56
C ARG A 315 -11.46 19.63 5.48
N GLU A 316 -11.59 20.78 4.84
CA GLU A 316 -10.68 21.25 3.79
C GLU A 316 -9.80 22.39 4.29
N GLY A 317 -8.55 22.40 3.85
CA GLY A 317 -7.61 23.47 4.17
C GLY A 317 -6.36 23.40 3.33
N TYR A 318 -5.30 24.05 3.80
CA TYR A 318 -4.01 24.14 3.14
C TYR A 318 -2.92 23.67 4.10
N CYS A 319 -1.99 22.85 3.62
CA CYS A 319 -0.77 22.51 4.34
C CYS A 319 0.46 22.79 3.46
N ALA A 320 1.60 22.96 4.11
CA ALA A 320 2.88 23.18 3.46
C ALA A 320 3.26 21.95 2.61
N ALA A 321 3.34 22.12 1.30
CA ALA A 321 3.53 21.03 0.35
C ALA A 321 4.94 20.45 0.38
N TRP A 322 5.93 21.19 0.89
CA TRP A 322 7.30 20.69 1.07
C TRP A 322 7.42 19.62 2.16
N TYR A 323 6.42 19.46 3.02
CA TYR A 323 6.33 18.36 3.97
C TYR A 323 5.45 17.21 3.48
N LEU A 324 5.06 17.19 2.21
CA LEU A 324 4.18 16.17 1.66
C LEU A 324 4.87 15.35 0.59
N GLU A 325 4.48 14.08 0.51
CA GLU A 325 4.81 13.18 -0.59
C GLU A 325 3.56 12.51 -1.17
N GLY A 326 3.63 12.13 -2.45
CA GLY A 326 2.52 11.56 -3.20
C GLY A 326 2.57 10.04 -3.26
N PHE A 327 1.40 9.42 -3.22
CA PHE A 327 1.21 7.97 -3.31
C PHE A 327 -0.22 7.66 -3.80
N THR A 328 -0.53 6.42 -4.16
CA THR A 328 -1.90 5.93 -4.41
C THR A 328 -2.38 5.08 -3.24
N LYS A 329 -3.70 5.01 -3.00
CA LYS A 329 -4.23 4.12 -1.94
C LYS A 329 -3.68 2.68 -2.01
N ASP A 330 -3.36 2.20 -3.20
CA ASP A 330 -2.81 0.86 -3.44
C ASP A 330 -1.31 0.77 -3.12
N ASP A 331 -0.58 1.90 -3.12
CA ASP A 331 0.86 1.95 -2.83
C ASP A 331 1.20 1.82 -1.35
N LEU A 332 0.21 1.97 -0.46
CA LEU A 332 0.54 2.36 0.90
C LEU A 332 0.85 1.24 1.87
N TYR A 333 0.33 0.04 1.68
CA TYR A 333 0.43 -1.00 2.68
C TYR A 333 0.13 -2.31 1.99
N ILE A 334 0.74 -3.41 2.46
CA ILE A 334 0.20 -4.74 2.13
C ILE A 334 -1.30 -4.81 2.49
N PHE A 335 -1.71 -4.06 3.52
CA PHE A 335 -3.09 -3.90 3.97
C PHE A 335 -3.47 -2.42 4.02
N PRO A 336 -3.94 -1.84 2.91
CA PRO A 336 -4.31 -0.42 2.84
C PRO A 336 -5.29 -0.02 3.95
N GLY A 337 -4.98 1.07 4.65
CA GLY A 337 -5.84 1.59 5.73
C GLY A 337 -5.73 0.85 7.06
N VAL A 338 -4.79 -0.09 7.21
CA VAL A 338 -4.55 -0.82 8.46
C VAL A 338 -3.42 -0.17 9.25
N ASN A 339 -3.66 0.08 10.54
CA ASN A 339 -2.60 0.52 11.46
C ASN A 339 -1.55 -0.60 11.59
N PRO A 340 -0.27 -0.39 11.25
CA PRO A 340 0.76 -1.43 11.34
C PRO A 340 1.10 -1.80 12.80
N VAL A 341 0.66 -1.03 13.79
CA VAL A 341 0.87 -1.35 15.20
C VAL A 341 0.00 -2.54 15.59
N GLY A 342 0.59 -3.45 16.36
CA GLY A 342 -0.15 -4.53 16.98
C GLY A 342 0.56 -5.08 18.21
N VAL A 343 0.07 -6.23 18.67
CA VAL A 343 0.54 -6.86 19.90
C VAL A 343 0.64 -8.37 19.77
N ASN A 344 1.60 -8.94 20.46
CA ASN A 344 1.73 -10.38 20.66
C ASN A 344 0.82 -10.87 21.78
N LEU A 345 0.06 -11.90 21.45
CA LEU A 345 -0.92 -12.56 22.30
C LEU A 345 -0.45 -13.98 22.64
N ASP A 346 -1.01 -14.53 23.71
CA ASP A 346 -0.74 -15.89 24.14
C ASP A 346 -2.05 -16.54 24.59
N ALA A 347 -2.52 -17.52 23.81
CA ALA A 347 -3.75 -18.26 24.08
C ALA A 347 -3.66 -19.16 25.32
N ARG A 348 -2.47 -19.35 25.89
CA ARG A 348 -2.22 -20.19 27.07
C ARG A 348 -2.00 -19.38 28.33
N HIS A 349 -1.69 -18.09 28.20
CA HIS A 349 -1.63 -17.19 29.34
C HIS A 349 -3.05 -16.73 29.73
N PRO A 350 -3.44 -16.77 31.03
CA PRO A 350 -4.78 -16.39 31.47
C PRO A 350 -5.24 -14.98 31.06
N LEU A 351 -4.30 -14.06 30.89
CA LEU A 351 -4.53 -12.69 30.43
C LEU A 351 -4.13 -12.46 28.97
N GLY A 352 -3.61 -13.46 28.27
CA GLY A 352 -2.92 -13.29 26.98
C GLY A 352 -3.82 -13.15 25.76
N VAL A 353 -5.15 -13.30 25.93
CA VAL A 353 -6.17 -13.11 24.87
C VAL A 353 -7.28 -12.15 25.33
N PRO A 354 -6.96 -10.84 25.51
CA PRO A 354 -7.92 -9.86 26.01
C PRO A 354 -9.14 -9.72 25.11
N ASP A 355 -10.22 -9.12 25.63
CA ASP A 355 -11.31 -8.64 24.78
C ASP A 355 -10.79 -7.64 23.73
N PRO A 356 -11.23 -7.69 22.46
CA PRO A 356 -10.66 -6.85 21.41
C PRO A 356 -10.91 -5.36 21.66
N SER A 357 -11.97 -5.00 22.40
CA SER A 357 -12.23 -3.60 22.79
C SER A 357 -11.10 -2.98 23.63
N ARG A 358 -10.23 -3.80 24.22
CA ARG A 358 -9.08 -3.36 25.01
C ARG A 358 -7.83 -3.07 24.16
N LEU A 359 -7.81 -3.46 22.89
CA LEU A 359 -6.65 -3.31 22.01
C LEU A 359 -6.61 -1.97 21.26
N GLY A 360 -7.63 -1.11 21.44
CA GLY A 360 -7.63 0.25 20.89
C GLY A 360 -7.51 0.27 19.36
N GLY A 361 -6.79 1.26 18.83
CA GLY A 361 -6.65 1.50 17.39
C GLY A 361 -5.61 0.62 16.67
N MET A 362 -5.10 -0.44 17.30
CA MET A 362 -4.15 -1.38 16.67
C MET A 362 -4.80 -2.08 15.46
N GLY A 363 -3.99 -2.48 14.48
CA GLY A 363 -4.47 -3.23 13.31
C GLY A 363 -4.14 -4.73 13.35
N TRP A 364 -3.26 -5.16 14.24
CA TRP A 364 -2.68 -6.50 14.20
C TRP A 364 -2.64 -7.22 15.54
N VAL A 365 -2.84 -8.53 15.48
CA VAL A 365 -2.52 -9.47 16.56
C VAL A 365 -1.66 -10.61 16.03
N ARG A 366 -0.74 -11.11 16.87
CA ARG A 366 0.05 -12.30 16.57
C ARG A 366 -0.08 -13.33 17.69
N LEU A 367 -0.17 -14.60 17.30
CA LEU A 367 -0.21 -15.75 18.19
C LEU A 367 0.83 -16.77 17.74
N GLY A 368 1.60 -17.31 18.68
CA GLY A 368 2.36 -18.54 18.45
C GLY A 368 1.39 -19.73 18.36
N TYR A 369 1.47 -20.51 17.27
CA TYR A 369 0.62 -21.67 17.02
C TYR A 369 1.22 -22.91 17.69
N ASN A 370 0.97 -23.05 19.00
CA ASN A 370 1.52 -24.10 19.84
C ASN A 370 0.63 -25.35 19.81
N VAL A 371 1.17 -26.43 19.26
CA VAL A 371 0.56 -27.77 19.28
C VAL A 371 1.06 -28.57 20.48
N SER A 372 2.31 -28.33 20.91
CA SER A 372 3.00 -29.10 21.95
C SER A 372 2.31 -29.13 23.31
N ASN A 373 1.55 -28.08 23.64
CA ASN A 373 0.81 -27.97 24.91
C ASN A 373 1.72 -28.14 26.14
N ASP A 374 3.00 -27.74 26.04
CA ASP A 374 4.11 -27.97 26.99
C ASP A 374 4.47 -29.43 27.29
N ILE A 375 3.71 -30.39 26.77
CA ILE A 375 3.93 -31.82 26.99
C ILE A 375 4.44 -32.55 25.74
N GLY A 376 4.65 -31.84 24.64
CA GLY A 376 5.12 -32.39 23.37
C GLY A 376 4.03 -33.14 22.61
N GLU A 377 2.79 -32.66 22.68
CA GLU A 377 1.68 -33.15 21.85
C GLU A 377 1.83 -32.76 20.37
N GLU A 378 1.26 -33.59 19.50
CA GLU A 378 1.17 -33.35 18.06
C GLU A 378 -0.30 -33.34 17.58
N ASP A 379 -1.25 -33.15 18.51
CA ASP A 379 -2.69 -33.10 18.22
C ASP A 379 -3.08 -31.73 17.62
N ILE A 380 -3.03 -31.66 16.29
CA ILE A 380 -3.39 -30.45 15.55
C ILE A 380 -4.87 -30.09 15.66
N ASP A 381 -5.77 -31.03 15.97
CA ASP A 381 -7.19 -30.76 16.15
C ASP A 381 -7.46 -30.11 17.51
N ALA A 382 -6.75 -30.54 18.56
CA ALA A 382 -6.78 -29.87 19.86
C ALA A 382 -6.23 -28.45 19.77
N ALA A 383 -5.12 -28.26 19.05
CA ALA A 383 -4.59 -26.93 18.77
C ALA A 383 -5.61 -26.08 18.01
N PHE A 384 -6.20 -26.61 16.93
CA PHE A 384 -7.20 -25.89 16.15
C PHE A 384 -8.41 -25.45 16.98
N ARG A 385 -8.96 -26.34 17.82
CA ARG A 385 -10.05 -26.00 18.76
C ARG A 385 -9.68 -24.90 19.76
N ARG A 386 -8.41 -24.83 20.17
CA ARG A 386 -7.89 -23.79 21.06
C ARG A 386 -7.79 -22.43 20.36
N TYR A 387 -7.24 -22.39 19.15
CA TYR A 387 -6.94 -21.14 18.44
C TYR A 387 -8.12 -20.57 17.64
N LEU A 388 -8.96 -21.42 17.03
CA LEU A 388 -10.09 -20.99 16.20
C LEU A 388 -10.97 -19.91 16.86
N PRO A 389 -11.52 -20.09 18.08
CA PRO A 389 -12.38 -19.08 18.68
C PRO A 389 -11.65 -17.76 18.97
N GLN A 390 -10.35 -17.81 19.25
CA GLN A 390 -9.54 -16.60 19.49
C GLN A 390 -9.30 -15.84 18.19
N VAL A 391 -8.94 -16.54 17.12
CA VAL A 391 -8.72 -15.93 15.80
C VAL A 391 -10.03 -15.32 15.25
N GLU A 392 -11.15 -16.05 15.34
CA GLU A 392 -12.46 -15.53 14.92
C GLU A 392 -12.84 -14.26 15.69
N LYS A 393 -12.58 -14.23 17.00
CA LYS A 393 -12.83 -13.08 17.87
C LYS A 393 -12.09 -11.83 17.37
N TYR A 394 -10.80 -11.93 17.04
CA TYR A 394 -10.03 -10.79 16.56
C TYR A 394 -10.36 -10.41 15.11
N LYS A 395 -10.55 -11.38 14.22
CA LYS A 395 -10.96 -11.11 12.84
C LYS A 395 -12.31 -10.40 12.77
N ARG A 396 -13.29 -10.82 13.58
CA ARG A 396 -14.61 -10.15 13.65
C ARG A 396 -14.51 -8.71 14.16
N ALA A 397 -13.53 -8.42 15.02
CA ALA A 397 -13.26 -7.08 15.52
C ALA A 397 -12.40 -6.23 14.56
N GLY A 398 -12.05 -6.74 13.37
CA GLY A 398 -11.35 -5.98 12.33
C GLY A 398 -9.82 -6.06 12.40
N TYR A 399 -9.25 -6.90 13.28
CA TYR A 399 -7.80 -7.11 13.33
C TYR A 399 -7.34 -8.05 12.22
N HIS A 400 -6.09 -7.87 11.79
CA HIS A 400 -5.37 -8.86 11.01
C HIS A 400 -4.58 -9.79 11.92
N VAL A 401 -4.43 -11.05 11.50
CA VAL A 401 -3.90 -12.13 12.33
C VAL A 401 -2.67 -12.75 11.69
N ILE A 402 -1.57 -12.76 12.46
CA ILE A 402 -0.36 -13.54 12.17
C ILE A 402 -0.38 -14.79 13.05
N LEU A 403 -0.26 -15.97 12.44
CA LEU A 403 0.06 -17.20 13.15
C LEU A 403 1.53 -17.54 12.93
N ALA A 404 2.29 -17.59 14.03
CA ALA A 404 3.70 -17.92 14.00
C ALA A 404 3.93 -19.39 14.39
N THR A 405 4.68 -20.10 13.57
CA THR A 405 5.03 -21.50 13.83
C THR A 405 6.40 -21.59 14.49
N SER A 406 6.67 -22.67 15.22
CA SER A 406 7.98 -22.93 15.83
C SER A 406 8.15 -24.42 16.13
N HIS A 407 9.20 -24.79 16.85
CA HIS A 407 9.35 -26.13 17.43
C HIS A 407 8.12 -26.53 18.28
N GLN A 408 7.41 -25.58 18.90
CA GLN A 408 6.18 -25.85 19.64
C GLN A 408 5.01 -26.24 18.74
N THR A 409 5.03 -25.83 17.47
CA THR A 409 4.06 -26.31 16.48
C THR A 409 4.28 -27.78 16.16
N TYR A 410 5.52 -28.27 16.29
CA TYR A 410 5.91 -29.66 16.04
C TYR A 410 6.20 -30.42 17.35
N GLY A 411 5.36 -30.23 18.37
CA GLY A 411 5.46 -31.03 19.60
C GLY A 411 6.80 -30.94 20.35
N GLU A 412 7.55 -29.85 20.21
CA GLU A 412 8.92 -29.67 20.73
C GLU A 412 9.97 -30.66 20.17
N GLY A 413 9.60 -31.54 19.23
CA GLY A 413 10.44 -32.68 18.87
C GLY A 413 10.71 -33.64 20.05
N LYS A 414 9.97 -33.51 21.17
CA LYS A 414 10.28 -34.14 22.47
C LYS A 414 10.36 -35.67 22.42
N ARG A 415 9.66 -36.30 21.47
CA ARG A 415 9.60 -37.77 21.36
C ARG A 415 10.74 -38.38 20.53
N GLU A 416 11.38 -37.61 19.66
CA GLU A 416 12.23 -38.17 18.60
C GLU A 416 13.50 -37.36 18.30
N TYR A 417 13.52 -36.05 18.57
CA TYR A 417 14.51 -35.11 18.06
C TYR A 417 15.10 -34.19 19.15
N TRP A 418 14.89 -34.55 20.41
CA TRP A 418 15.48 -33.86 21.56
C TRP A 418 16.79 -34.53 22.02
N PRO A 419 17.86 -33.78 22.34
CA PRO A 419 18.00 -32.32 22.21
C PRO A 419 18.33 -31.86 20.78
N TRP A 420 17.76 -30.73 20.36
CA TRP A 420 17.87 -30.19 19.00
C TRP A 420 19.30 -29.86 18.55
N SER A 421 20.21 -29.59 19.49
CA SER A 421 21.61 -29.28 19.22
C SER A 421 22.39 -30.42 18.57
N ASP A 422 21.87 -31.65 18.69
CA ASP A 422 22.58 -32.89 18.36
C ASP A 422 22.04 -33.54 17.08
N LEU A 423 21.12 -32.84 16.38
CA LEU A 423 20.51 -33.36 15.17
C LEU A 423 21.50 -33.43 14.00
N THR A 424 21.64 -34.64 13.45
CA THR A 424 22.33 -34.90 12.19
C THR A 424 21.54 -34.33 11.00
N ASP A 425 22.20 -34.15 9.85
CA ASP A 425 21.54 -33.68 8.63
C ASP A 425 20.36 -34.57 8.19
N GLN A 426 20.48 -35.89 8.36
CA GLN A 426 19.40 -36.83 8.04
C GLN A 426 18.20 -36.67 8.97
N GLN A 427 18.44 -36.41 10.26
CA GLN A 427 17.37 -36.14 11.22
C GLN A 427 16.68 -34.81 10.92
N TRP A 428 17.43 -33.77 10.57
CA TRP A 428 16.87 -32.49 10.11
C TRP A 428 15.98 -32.66 8.88
N GLN A 429 16.44 -33.37 7.86
CA GLN A 429 15.64 -33.63 6.66
C GLN A 429 14.34 -34.37 6.98
N THR A 430 14.40 -35.37 7.85
CA THR A 430 13.22 -36.14 8.27
C THR A 430 12.24 -35.26 9.04
N LEU A 431 12.73 -34.47 10.00
CA LEU A 431 11.94 -33.55 10.79
C LEU A 431 11.24 -32.52 9.91
N ILE A 432 11.97 -31.92 8.96
CA ILE A 432 11.42 -30.91 8.07
C ILE A 432 10.32 -31.49 7.19
N GLY A 433 10.49 -32.71 6.67
CA GLY A 433 9.45 -33.40 5.90
C GLY A 433 8.16 -33.57 6.71
N ARG A 434 8.28 -34.09 7.95
CA ARG A 434 7.14 -34.27 8.85
C ARG A 434 6.50 -32.94 9.27
N PHE A 435 7.31 -31.91 9.51
CA PHE A 435 6.82 -30.58 9.83
C PHE A 435 6.04 -29.96 8.65
N ALA A 436 6.51 -30.15 7.40
CA ALA A 436 5.79 -29.70 6.22
C ALA A 436 4.47 -30.46 6.03
N ASP A 437 4.41 -31.76 6.31
CA ASP A 437 3.16 -32.54 6.26
C ASP A 437 2.17 -32.10 7.34
N MET A 438 2.65 -31.83 8.55
CA MET A 438 1.85 -31.25 9.62
C MET A 438 1.33 -29.86 9.23
N MET A 439 2.17 -29.00 8.67
CA MET A 439 1.77 -27.67 8.19
C MET A 439 0.77 -27.73 7.04
N ARG A 440 0.85 -28.73 6.14
CA ARG A 440 -0.20 -28.96 5.13
C ARG A 440 -1.55 -29.23 5.80
N SER A 441 -1.56 -30.08 6.82
CA SER A 441 -2.78 -30.47 7.54
C SER A 441 -3.35 -29.30 8.34
N ILE A 442 -2.50 -28.54 9.03
CA ILE A 442 -2.88 -27.29 9.71
C ILE A 442 -3.44 -26.30 8.69
N ALA A 443 -2.73 -26.00 7.60
CA ALA A 443 -3.17 -25.05 6.59
C ALA A 443 -4.55 -25.42 6.02
N ARG A 444 -4.84 -26.71 5.80
CA ARG A 444 -6.18 -27.18 5.38
C ARG A 444 -7.28 -26.90 6.39
N GLN A 445 -7.01 -26.94 7.70
CA GLN A 445 -8.01 -26.60 8.72
C GLN A 445 -8.41 -25.11 8.63
N TRP A 446 -7.46 -24.24 8.25
CA TRP A 446 -7.62 -22.79 8.19
C TRP A 446 -8.05 -22.24 6.81
N ALA A 447 -7.71 -22.96 5.73
CA ALA A 447 -7.91 -22.53 4.35
C ALA A 447 -9.36 -22.16 4.04
N GLY A 448 -9.54 -21.11 3.21
CA GLY A 448 -10.84 -20.67 2.73
C GLY A 448 -11.73 -19.98 3.78
N ARG A 449 -11.26 -19.82 5.03
CA ARG A 449 -12.00 -19.13 6.09
C ARG A 449 -11.75 -17.63 6.14
N GLY A 450 -10.69 -17.14 5.48
CA GLY A 450 -10.26 -15.73 5.55
C GLY A 450 -9.82 -15.30 6.95
N LEU A 451 -9.43 -16.24 7.81
CA LEU A 451 -9.13 -16.00 9.23
C LEU A 451 -7.65 -15.76 9.54
N VAL A 452 -6.75 -16.29 8.72
CA VAL A 452 -5.30 -16.12 8.88
C VAL A 452 -4.81 -15.24 7.74
N ASP A 453 -4.23 -14.09 8.06
CA ASP A 453 -3.71 -13.16 7.05
C ASP A 453 -2.28 -13.54 6.66
N VAL A 454 -1.51 -14.06 7.63
CA VAL A 454 -0.08 -14.33 7.49
C VAL A 454 0.35 -15.56 8.29
N TRP A 455 1.15 -16.41 7.67
CA TRP A 455 1.96 -17.43 8.33
C TRP A 455 3.40 -16.97 8.46
N GLN A 456 3.91 -16.91 9.69
CA GLN A 456 5.33 -16.75 9.97
C GLN A 456 5.96 -18.15 10.13
N VAL A 457 6.82 -18.55 9.20
CA VAL A 457 7.39 -19.89 9.16
C VAL A 457 8.65 -19.97 10.01
N TRP A 458 8.49 -20.59 11.17
CA TRP A 458 9.46 -20.68 12.27
C TRP A 458 9.56 -19.39 13.11
N ASN A 459 10.23 -19.49 14.25
CA ASN A 459 10.52 -18.36 15.13
C ASN A 459 12.00 -18.43 15.53
N GLU A 460 12.73 -17.35 15.30
CA GLU A 460 14.12 -17.17 15.77
C GLU A 460 15.09 -18.27 15.30
N GLN A 461 14.99 -18.64 14.03
CA GLN A 461 15.87 -19.62 13.38
C GLN A 461 17.35 -19.25 13.43
N ASP A 462 17.67 -17.96 13.49
CA ASP A 462 19.03 -17.42 13.51
C ASP A 462 19.52 -17.09 14.94
N ALA A 463 18.76 -17.53 15.96
CA ALA A 463 19.17 -17.38 17.35
C ALA A 463 20.51 -18.07 17.61
N PRO A 464 21.32 -17.56 18.57
CA PRO A 464 22.56 -18.23 18.94
C PRO A 464 22.30 -19.62 19.53
N ARG A 465 23.26 -20.55 19.36
CA ARG A 465 23.21 -21.87 20.01
C ARG A 465 23.07 -21.71 21.53
N GLY A 466 22.12 -22.44 22.12
CA GLY A 466 21.84 -22.40 23.56
C GLY A 466 20.77 -21.39 23.98
N ALA A 467 20.12 -20.69 23.03
CA ALA A 467 18.92 -19.91 23.34
C ALA A 467 17.85 -20.81 23.98
N MET A 468 17.31 -20.39 25.14
CA MET A 468 16.41 -21.22 25.95
C MET A 468 15.01 -21.39 25.35
N ALA A 469 14.54 -20.38 24.60
CA ALA A 469 13.17 -20.31 24.07
C ALA A 469 13.09 -20.51 22.55
N SER A 470 14.23 -20.81 21.91
CA SER A 470 14.40 -20.75 20.45
C SER A 470 15.21 -21.94 19.99
N VAL A 471 14.85 -22.51 18.84
CA VAL A 471 15.61 -23.60 18.22
C VAL A 471 16.31 -23.06 16.98
N PRO A 472 17.64 -22.86 17.04
CA PRO A 472 18.42 -22.42 15.89
C PRO A 472 18.37 -23.46 14.78
N VAL A 473 18.22 -23.00 13.54
CA VAL A 473 18.19 -23.84 12.35
C VAL A 473 19.36 -23.43 11.45
N PRO A 474 20.23 -24.33 11.01
CA PRO A 474 21.25 -24.00 10.01
C PRO A 474 20.63 -23.54 8.68
N VAL A 475 21.30 -22.64 7.96
CA VAL A 475 20.79 -22.02 6.71
C VAL A 475 20.28 -23.07 5.72
N ASN A 476 21.06 -24.11 5.42
CA ASN A 476 20.69 -25.17 4.48
C ASN A 476 19.39 -25.90 4.89
N HIS A 477 19.21 -26.15 6.18
CA HIS A 477 18.01 -26.78 6.72
C HIS A 477 16.82 -25.81 6.71
N TYR A 478 17.05 -24.53 6.97
CA TYR A 478 15.99 -23.54 6.91
C TYR A 478 15.51 -23.25 5.48
N VAL A 479 16.42 -23.28 4.48
CA VAL A 479 16.06 -23.27 3.05
C VAL A 479 15.15 -24.44 2.70
N SER A 480 15.50 -25.65 3.16
CA SER A 480 14.67 -26.84 2.97
C SER A 480 13.30 -26.71 3.66
N MET A 481 13.28 -26.18 4.89
CA MET A 481 12.05 -25.94 5.64
C MET A 481 11.13 -24.94 4.94
N LEU A 482 11.63 -23.76 4.58
CA LEU A 482 10.86 -22.75 3.86
C LEU A 482 10.34 -23.30 2.53
N THR A 483 11.16 -24.05 1.80
CA THR A 483 10.75 -24.67 0.53
C THR A 483 9.57 -25.61 0.72
N GLN A 484 9.67 -26.55 1.66
CA GLN A 484 8.66 -27.59 1.84
C GLN A 484 7.38 -27.05 2.50
N VAL A 485 7.54 -26.22 3.53
CA VAL A 485 6.40 -25.63 4.26
C VAL A 485 5.65 -24.62 3.40
N THR A 486 6.34 -23.78 2.61
CA THR A 486 5.67 -22.84 1.70
C THR A 486 4.82 -23.58 0.68
N ARG A 487 5.36 -24.63 0.05
CA ARG A 487 4.59 -25.47 -0.89
C ARG A 487 3.41 -26.16 -0.20
N ALA A 488 3.60 -26.66 1.02
CA ALA A 488 2.55 -27.28 1.81
C ALA A 488 1.39 -26.32 2.11
N ILE A 489 1.70 -25.10 2.60
CA ILE A 489 0.69 -24.07 2.89
C ILE A 489 0.00 -23.64 1.60
N ARG A 490 0.74 -23.27 0.55
CA ARG A 490 0.18 -22.82 -0.75
C ARG A 490 -0.67 -23.86 -1.45
N SER A 491 -0.39 -25.15 -1.25
CA SER A 491 -1.23 -26.23 -1.77
C SER A 491 -2.62 -26.30 -1.11
N SER A 492 -2.78 -25.64 0.03
CA SER A 492 -4.03 -25.63 0.81
C SER A 492 -4.71 -24.26 0.77
N ASP A 493 -3.92 -23.19 0.84
CA ASP A 493 -4.38 -21.80 0.76
C ASP A 493 -3.44 -20.99 -0.14
N GLY A 494 -3.90 -20.70 -1.35
CA GLY A 494 -3.11 -20.02 -2.38
C GLY A 494 -2.91 -18.54 -2.12
N ASP A 495 -3.73 -17.91 -1.28
CA ASP A 495 -3.81 -16.45 -1.13
C ASP A 495 -3.20 -15.96 0.19
N VAL A 496 -3.04 -16.82 1.20
CA VAL A 496 -2.43 -16.47 2.49
C VAL A 496 -0.99 -16.00 2.35
N ARG A 497 -0.57 -14.99 3.11
CA ARG A 497 0.83 -14.52 3.03
C ARG A 497 1.77 -15.42 3.82
N ILE A 498 2.98 -15.61 3.32
CA ILE A 498 4.00 -16.44 3.96
C ILE A 498 5.28 -15.63 4.10
N ILE A 499 5.76 -15.46 5.34
CA ILE A 499 6.98 -14.72 5.66
C ILE A 499 8.01 -15.64 6.32
N THR A 500 9.27 -15.22 6.34
CA THR A 500 10.32 -15.91 7.11
C THR A 500 9.98 -15.95 8.60
N GLY A 501 10.76 -16.70 9.37
CA GLY A 501 10.74 -16.64 10.82
C GLY A 501 11.35 -15.33 11.30
N GLY A 502 10.97 -14.93 12.51
CA GLY A 502 11.44 -13.70 13.13
C GLY A 502 12.94 -13.76 13.44
N HIS A 503 13.74 -13.03 12.67
CA HIS A 503 15.20 -12.99 12.83
C HIS A 503 15.63 -12.17 14.05
N THR A 504 16.47 -12.75 14.90
CA THR A 504 17.04 -12.12 16.12
C THR A 504 18.49 -11.69 15.94
N GLY A 505 19.19 -12.16 14.92
CA GLY A 505 20.63 -11.95 14.71
C GLY A 505 21.03 -10.53 14.31
N GLY A 506 20.08 -9.59 14.30
CA GLY A 506 20.32 -8.17 14.02
C GLY A 506 20.72 -7.88 12.55
N PRO A 507 21.20 -6.66 12.28
CA PRO A 507 21.44 -6.14 10.92
C PRO A 507 22.69 -6.70 10.22
N VAL A 508 23.54 -7.43 10.95
CA VAL A 508 24.76 -8.03 10.40
C VAL A 508 24.55 -9.53 10.22
N PHE A 509 24.58 -10.29 11.32
CA PHE A 509 24.48 -11.76 11.26
C PHE A 509 23.11 -12.23 10.76
N GLY A 510 22.02 -11.71 11.33
CA GLY A 510 20.68 -12.11 10.91
C GLY A 510 20.36 -11.70 9.47
N ALA A 511 20.79 -10.51 9.05
CA ALA A 511 20.63 -10.07 7.65
C ALA A 511 21.47 -10.92 6.68
N GLN A 512 22.67 -11.35 7.08
CA GLN A 512 23.48 -12.28 6.30
C GLN A 512 22.80 -13.65 6.20
N TYR A 513 22.33 -14.20 7.32
CA TYR A 513 21.58 -15.46 7.36
C TYR A 513 20.34 -15.41 6.44
N ALA A 514 19.57 -14.33 6.50
CA ALA A 514 18.41 -14.12 5.64
C ALA A 514 18.79 -14.03 4.17
N ARG A 515 19.88 -13.34 3.83
CA ARG A 515 20.39 -13.19 2.47
C ARG A 515 20.82 -14.53 1.88
N GLU A 516 21.57 -15.32 2.64
CA GLU A 516 22.01 -16.66 2.23
C GLU A 516 20.82 -17.61 2.05
N THR A 517 19.86 -17.56 2.99
CA THR A 517 18.61 -18.35 2.89
C THR A 517 17.84 -18.00 1.63
N ILE A 518 17.55 -16.72 1.40
CA ILE A 518 16.70 -16.26 0.30
C ILE A 518 17.38 -16.50 -1.05
N ALA A 519 18.70 -16.31 -1.15
CA ALA A 519 19.46 -16.59 -2.37
C ALA A 519 19.45 -18.08 -2.76
N ALA A 520 19.31 -18.99 -1.78
CA ALA A 520 19.29 -20.43 -2.00
C ALA A 520 17.88 -21.02 -2.21
N LEU A 521 16.82 -20.22 -2.10
CA LEU A 521 15.45 -20.70 -2.33
C LEU A 521 15.23 -21.05 -3.81
N PRO A 522 14.49 -22.13 -4.11
CA PRO A 522 14.03 -22.43 -5.47
C PRO A 522 13.16 -21.30 -6.03
N SER A 523 13.22 -21.06 -7.35
CA SER A 523 12.51 -19.94 -8.01
C SER A 523 10.98 -19.99 -7.93
N ASP A 524 10.41 -21.17 -7.66
CA ASP A 524 8.97 -21.35 -7.43
C ASP A 524 8.53 -20.99 -6.00
N VAL A 525 9.47 -20.88 -5.05
CA VAL A 525 9.20 -20.52 -3.66
C VAL A 525 9.27 -19.00 -3.52
N ARG A 526 8.10 -18.37 -3.41
CA ARG A 526 7.97 -16.91 -3.23
C ARG A 526 7.48 -16.58 -1.83
N LEU A 527 8.27 -15.77 -1.12
CA LEU A 527 7.92 -15.23 0.19
C LEU A 527 7.30 -13.82 0.04
N ASP A 528 6.47 -13.44 1.01
CA ASP A 528 5.76 -12.15 1.05
C ASP A 528 6.44 -11.11 1.95
N GLY A 529 7.56 -11.46 2.57
CA GLY A 529 8.32 -10.55 3.40
C GLY A 529 9.30 -11.26 4.32
N ILE A 530 10.07 -10.45 5.04
CA ILE A 530 11.06 -10.91 6.02
C ILE A 530 10.62 -10.45 7.41
N ALA A 531 10.56 -11.39 8.34
CA ALA A 531 10.28 -11.12 9.74
C ALA A 531 11.57 -10.89 10.54
N LEU A 532 11.55 -9.95 11.48
CA LEU A 532 12.68 -9.67 12.38
C LEU A 532 12.21 -9.23 13.77
N HIS A 533 13.06 -9.48 14.76
CA HIS A 533 12.87 -9.17 16.18
C HIS A 533 13.91 -8.14 16.63
N PRO A 534 13.69 -6.83 16.42
CA PRO A 534 14.70 -5.80 16.69
C PRO A 534 14.73 -5.38 18.18
N TYR A 535 14.75 -6.35 19.09
CA TYR A 535 14.89 -6.07 20.52
C TYR A 535 16.16 -5.27 20.81
N GLY A 536 16.06 -4.32 21.74
CA GLY A 536 17.18 -3.45 22.14
C GLY A 536 17.64 -2.46 21.06
N ARG A 537 16.88 -2.27 19.98
CA ARG A 537 17.11 -1.24 18.95
C ARG A 537 16.01 -0.19 18.97
N GLY A 538 16.33 0.99 18.44
CA GLY A 538 15.46 2.14 18.51
C GLY A 538 16.05 3.35 17.79
N PRO A 539 15.33 4.47 17.76
CA PRO A 539 15.74 5.66 17.00
C PRO A 539 16.84 6.48 17.68
N VAL A 540 17.13 6.23 18.96
CA VAL A 540 18.14 6.99 19.71
C VAL A 540 19.18 6.04 20.30
N PRO A 541 20.32 5.81 19.61
CA PRO A 541 21.38 4.92 20.07
C PRO A 541 21.94 5.31 21.45
N GLY A 542 22.19 4.31 22.29
CA GLY A 542 22.79 4.52 23.61
C GLY A 542 21.79 4.87 24.72
N GLU A 543 20.50 5.03 24.40
CA GLU A 543 19.46 5.08 25.42
C GLU A 543 19.24 3.70 26.08
N ARG A 544 18.60 3.71 27.27
CA ARG A 544 18.38 2.54 28.13
C ARG A 544 17.83 1.30 27.40
N TYR A 545 16.97 1.49 26.40
CA TYR A 545 16.33 0.41 25.64
C TYR A 545 16.82 0.32 24.18
N THR A 546 17.83 1.11 23.81
CA THR A 546 18.46 1.15 22.48
C THR A 546 19.95 0.78 22.59
N VAL A 547 20.22 -0.37 23.20
CA VAL A 547 21.58 -0.82 23.52
C VAL A 547 22.31 -1.46 22.34
N PHE A 548 21.58 -1.91 21.31
CA PHE A 548 22.16 -2.57 20.14
C PHE A 548 22.29 -1.65 18.92
N GLY A 549 22.09 -0.35 19.09
CA GLY A 549 22.24 0.64 18.03
C GLY A 549 20.92 1.01 17.34
N HIS A 550 21.05 1.69 16.22
CA HIS A 550 19.92 2.35 15.57
C HIS A 550 19.00 1.32 14.88
N ILE A 551 17.70 1.61 14.81
CA ILE A 551 16.72 0.76 14.12
C ILE A 551 16.92 0.75 12.59
N ASP A 552 17.27 1.89 11.99
CA ASP A 552 17.64 2.02 10.57
C ASP A 552 18.64 0.96 10.10
N ASP A 553 19.64 0.60 10.91
CA ASP A 553 20.61 -0.44 10.53
C ASP A 553 19.89 -1.74 10.16
N SER A 554 18.84 -2.11 10.92
CA SER A 554 18.04 -3.30 10.65
C SER A 554 17.16 -3.09 9.43
N ILE A 555 16.45 -1.96 9.35
CA ILE A 555 15.55 -1.72 8.23
C ILE A 555 16.32 -1.69 6.90
N GLN A 556 17.48 -1.02 6.85
CA GLN A 556 18.31 -0.93 5.66
C GLN A 556 18.91 -2.28 5.27
N SER A 557 19.50 -3.02 6.21
CA SER A 557 20.12 -4.31 5.90
C SER A 557 19.13 -5.35 5.38
N TYR A 558 17.93 -5.43 5.97
CA TYR A 558 16.93 -6.44 5.59
C TYR A 558 16.13 -6.03 4.35
N SER A 559 15.79 -4.74 4.18
CA SER A 559 15.01 -4.29 3.02
C SER A 559 15.73 -4.50 1.69
N GLN A 560 17.06 -4.55 1.69
CA GLN A 560 17.84 -4.84 0.48
C GLN A 560 17.73 -6.30 -0.01
N ILE A 561 17.28 -7.23 0.84
CA ILE A 561 17.26 -8.67 0.54
C ILE A 561 16.04 -9.03 -0.33
N LEU A 562 14.88 -8.46 0.01
CA LEU A 562 13.65 -8.54 -0.79
C LEU A 562 13.10 -7.12 -1.02
N PRO A 563 13.66 -6.35 -1.96
CA PRO A 563 13.39 -4.91 -2.10
C PRO A 563 11.95 -4.56 -2.48
N ASP A 564 11.20 -5.52 -3.03
CA ASP A 564 9.79 -5.35 -3.42
C ASP A 564 8.82 -5.88 -2.36
N LYS A 565 9.33 -6.35 -1.22
CA LYS A 565 8.54 -6.88 -0.10
C LYS A 565 8.80 -6.05 1.16
N PRO A 566 7.82 -5.90 2.05
CA PRO A 566 8.04 -5.20 3.30
C PRO A 566 8.68 -6.10 4.35
N LEU A 567 9.10 -5.42 5.41
CA LEU A 567 9.54 -6.04 6.64
C LEU A 567 8.37 -6.22 7.61
N TRP A 568 8.51 -7.23 8.46
CA TRP A 568 7.54 -7.59 9.48
C TRP A 568 8.24 -7.61 10.84
N LEU A 569 8.01 -6.59 11.66
CA LEU A 569 8.55 -6.56 13.02
C LEU A 569 7.61 -7.37 13.89
N THR A 570 7.76 -8.70 13.85
CA THR A 570 6.82 -9.66 14.44
C THR A 570 6.94 -9.73 15.96
N GLU A 571 8.06 -9.28 16.52
CA GLU A 571 8.23 -9.06 17.96
C GLU A 571 9.21 -7.90 18.18
N TRP A 572 8.85 -6.94 19.03
CA TRP A 572 9.75 -5.90 19.53
C TRP A 572 9.27 -5.41 20.89
N GLY A 573 10.13 -4.72 21.63
CA GLY A 573 9.77 -4.16 22.93
C GLY A 573 10.92 -4.22 23.92
N VAL A 574 10.58 -4.26 25.21
CA VAL A 574 11.55 -4.33 26.31
C VAL A 574 11.45 -5.69 26.99
N LEU A 575 12.58 -6.37 27.11
CA LEU A 575 12.68 -7.69 27.73
C LEU A 575 13.38 -7.61 29.09
N ASP A 576 13.03 -8.51 30.01
CA ASP A 576 13.73 -8.72 31.29
C ASP A 576 13.79 -7.46 32.20
N ARG A 577 12.79 -6.58 32.10
CA ARG A 577 12.68 -5.33 32.86
C ARG A 577 11.30 -5.10 33.49
N PRO A 578 10.72 -6.08 34.21
CA PRO A 578 9.31 -5.99 34.65
C PRO A 578 9.00 -4.78 35.54
N ASP A 579 10.00 -4.31 36.28
CA ASP A 579 9.89 -3.25 37.30
C ASP A 579 10.29 -1.86 36.78
N ASP A 580 10.70 -1.74 35.51
CA ASP A 580 11.08 -0.45 34.93
C ASP A 580 9.86 0.49 34.85
N PRO A 581 10.03 1.83 35.03
CA PRO A 581 8.92 2.77 35.03
C PRO A 581 8.15 2.76 33.72
N ALA A 582 6.81 2.65 33.79
CA ALA A 582 5.95 2.64 32.60
C ALA A 582 6.12 3.92 31.74
N GLN A 583 6.49 5.04 32.35
CA GLN A 583 6.79 6.29 31.63
C GLN A 583 7.98 6.15 30.66
N ASP A 584 9.05 5.47 31.08
CA ASP A 584 10.25 5.30 30.27
C ASP A 584 9.98 4.36 29.11
N ILE A 585 9.24 3.27 29.39
CA ILE A 585 8.81 2.31 28.37
C ILE A 585 7.88 2.98 27.35
N ALA A 586 6.96 3.83 27.82
CA ALA A 586 6.07 4.60 26.95
C ALA A 586 6.84 5.52 26.01
N ASN A 587 7.87 6.22 26.51
CA ASN A 587 8.69 7.11 25.69
C ASN A 587 9.42 6.32 24.59
N TYR A 588 10.04 5.19 24.94
CA TYR A 588 10.68 4.31 23.96
C TYR A 588 9.70 3.79 22.91
N ALA A 589 8.56 3.24 23.35
CA ALA A 589 7.59 2.65 22.43
C ALA A 589 6.99 3.69 21.47
N THR A 590 6.61 4.86 21.98
CA THR A 590 6.04 5.94 21.15
C THR A 590 7.06 6.52 20.18
N HIS A 591 8.32 6.72 20.60
CA HIS A 591 9.38 7.14 19.69
C HIS A 591 9.65 6.10 18.60
N PHE A 592 9.73 4.82 18.97
CA PHE A 592 9.95 3.73 18.02
C PHE A 592 8.85 3.67 16.94
N ILE A 593 7.58 3.67 17.36
CA ILE A 593 6.43 3.62 16.45
C ILE A 593 6.39 4.86 15.55
N SER A 594 6.48 6.05 16.15
CA SER A 594 6.35 7.32 15.41
C SER A 594 7.48 7.46 14.38
N TYR A 595 8.70 7.08 14.77
CA TYR A 595 9.86 7.09 13.90
C TYR A 595 9.71 6.16 12.69
N LEU A 596 9.31 4.90 12.92
CA LEU A 596 9.14 3.93 11.84
C LEU A 596 7.94 4.25 10.94
N LYS A 597 6.83 4.72 11.51
CA LYS A 597 5.68 5.19 10.72
C LYS A 597 6.03 6.39 9.84
N ALA A 598 6.86 7.31 10.32
CA ALA A 598 7.28 8.47 9.55
C ALA A 598 8.27 8.12 8.44
N ARG A 599 9.27 7.27 8.74
CA ARG A 599 10.41 7.04 7.85
C ARG A 599 10.26 5.87 6.90
N TYR A 600 9.44 4.87 7.26
CA TYR A 600 9.28 3.63 6.50
C TYR A 600 7.83 3.25 6.20
N PRO A 601 6.98 4.20 5.79
CA PRO A 601 5.58 3.89 5.57
C PRO A 601 5.40 2.97 4.35
N GLY A 602 4.58 1.93 4.51
CA GLY A 602 4.39 0.87 3.51
C GLY A 602 5.57 -0.12 3.37
N ARG A 603 6.75 0.23 3.88
CA ARG A 603 7.92 -0.67 3.95
C ARG A 603 7.89 -1.60 5.16
N ILE A 604 7.11 -1.25 6.18
CA ILE A 604 6.87 -2.09 7.36
C ILE A 604 5.39 -2.45 7.38
N ALA A 605 5.09 -3.74 7.28
CA ALA A 605 3.72 -4.23 7.24
C ALA A 605 3.07 -4.32 8.63
N ALA A 606 3.87 -4.69 9.64
CA ALA A 606 3.43 -4.80 11.02
C ALA A 606 4.58 -4.56 12.01
N MET A 607 4.25 -4.06 13.21
CA MET A 607 5.14 -3.81 14.35
C MET A 607 4.46 -4.29 15.63
N LEU A 608 4.79 -5.50 16.07
CA LEU A 608 4.03 -6.18 17.12
C LEU A 608 4.78 -6.16 18.46
N TRP A 609 4.23 -5.40 19.40
CA TRP A 609 4.78 -5.30 20.74
C TRP A 609 4.73 -6.64 21.46
N TYR A 610 5.83 -7.03 22.08
CA TYR A 610 5.91 -8.17 22.98
C TYR A 610 6.05 -7.64 24.42
N ALA A 611 5.00 -7.71 25.26
CA ALA A 611 3.77 -8.51 25.14
C ALA A 611 2.52 -7.79 25.68
N TRP A 612 1.33 -8.37 25.46
CA TRP A 612 0.09 -7.79 25.98
C TRP A 612 0.07 -7.69 27.51
N ALA A 613 0.27 -8.79 28.23
CA ALA A 613 0.23 -8.84 29.69
C ALA A 613 1.60 -9.09 30.31
N GLN A 614 1.90 -8.45 31.44
CA GLN A 614 3.13 -8.71 32.18
C GLN A 614 3.10 -10.14 32.71
N GLY A 615 4.17 -10.90 32.44
CA GLY A 615 4.24 -12.33 32.76
C GLY A 615 3.98 -13.24 31.57
N MET A 616 3.63 -12.69 30.40
CA MET A 616 3.80 -13.38 29.12
C MET A 616 5.30 -13.44 28.79
N HIS A 617 5.94 -14.53 29.22
CA HIS A 617 7.38 -14.73 29.18
C HIS A 617 8.16 -13.54 29.81
N ASN A 618 9.26 -13.12 29.19
CA ASN A 618 10.11 -12.02 29.67
C ASN A 618 9.77 -10.63 29.09
N GLY A 619 8.69 -10.50 28.31
CA GLY A 619 8.28 -9.22 27.73
C GLY A 619 7.68 -8.25 28.74
N TYR A 620 7.88 -6.95 28.52
CA TYR A 620 7.19 -5.91 29.28
C TYR A 620 5.73 -5.80 28.83
N GLY A 621 4.80 -6.02 29.76
CA GLY A 621 3.37 -6.02 29.49
C GLY A 621 2.79 -4.64 29.25
N LEU A 622 1.90 -4.49 28.27
CA LEU A 622 1.02 -3.31 28.14
C LEU A 622 0.03 -3.21 29.31
N VAL A 623 -0.34 -4.34 29.91
CA VAL A 623 -1.07 -4.42 31.19
C VAL A 623 -0.21 -5.13 32.24
N ASP A 624 -0.48 -4.86 33.52
CA ASP A 624 0.22 -5.50 34.63
C ASP A 624 -0.17 -6.99 34.81
N ARG A 625 0.37 -7.64 35.84
CA ARG A 625 0.10 -9.07 36.14
C ARG A 625 -1.35 -9.33 36.58
N GLN A 626 -2.09 -8.29 36.93
CA GLN A 626 -3.50 -8.33 37.32
C GLN A 626 -4.41 -7.92 36.15
N GLY A 627 -3.83 -7.53 35.01
CA GLY A 627 -4.55 -7.08 33.84
C GLY A 627 -4.98 -5.61 33.90
N ASN A 628 -4.46 -4.80 34.82
CA ASN A 628 -4.73 -3.37 34.87
C ASN A 628 -3.85 -2.60 33.87
N PRO A 629 -4.35 -1.49 33.31
CA PRO A 629 -3.53 -0.56 32.54
C PRO A 629 -2.32 -0.06 33.33
N ARG A 630 -1.21 0.18 32.62
CA ARG A 630 0.05 0.78 33.12
C ARG A 630 0.23 2.16 32.50
N PRO A 631 -0.45 3.20 32.98
CA PRO A 631 -0.27 4.55 32.43
C PRO A 631 1.15 5.08 32.70
N PRO A 632 1.72 5.85 31.76
CA PRO A 632 1.12 6.27 30.50
C PRO A 632 1.33 5.30 29.33
N LEU A 633 2.00 4.16 29.54
CA LEU A 633 2.32 3.20 28.47
C LEU A 633 1.08 2.72 27.75
N THR A 634 0.12 2.13 28.47
CA THR A 634 -1.08 1.56 27.85
C THR A 634 -1.83 2.62 27.04
N GLU A 635 -2.06 3.80 27.63
CA GLU A 635 -2.82 4.88 27.00
C GLU A 635 -2.17 5.37 25.71
N ARG A 636 -0.86 5.64 25.76
CA ARG A 636 -0.14 6.15 24.59
C ARG A 636 0.00 5.10 23.48
N PHE A 637 0.25 3.84 23.86
CA PHE A 637 0.40 2.76 22.90
C PHE A 637 -0.91 2.45 22.15
N LEU A 638 -2.06 2.53 22.83
CA LEU A 638 -3.37 2.30 22.20
C LEU A 638 -3.79 3.39 21.20
N LEU A 639 -3.15 4.56 21.25
CA LEU A 639 -3.34 5.68 20.32
C LEU A 639 -2.33 5.71 19.17
N ALA A 640 -1.32 4.82 19.21
CA ALA A 640 -0.08 4.97 18.46
C ALA A 640 -0.14 4.55 16.99
#